data_AF-A0A813WSL2-F1
#
_entry.id   AF-A0A813WSL2-F1
#
_cell.length_a   1.000
_cell.length_b   1.000
_cell.length_c   1.000
_cell.angle_alpha   90.00
_cell.angle_beta   90.00
_cell.angle_gamma   90.00
#
_symmetry.space_group_name_H-M   'P 1'
#
loop_
_entity.id
_entity.type
_entity.pdbx_description
1 polymer ?
#
loop_
_entity_poly.entity_id
_entity_poly.type
_entity_poly.pdbx_seq_one_letter_code
_entity_poly.pdbx_strand_id
1 'polypeptide(L)'
;MVIRDGKIIALGATGVVVPKDAVVIDCKDKYIYPSFVDIYTDYGVAPAGGAAGAGGRGGGGGGFGNTPPQITSNKTGPYGWNQALKPEAWNDNQSLPQIFDADDKWNDLRAFRIGKEFGTQYIIKAGGNEYQRIKEIADTKASFILSLNFPQAMDVEDPNDARAVSLGDMKHWELAPTNPAAFEKANISFCLTTADLRDPKQFLTNLRKAIEMGLSETRAMDALTKTPATLLGVYDKVGSLETGKLANFLITSGPIFSATTTILHNWVHGGKYAIKEDAWYDVKGMYNLTINTPAGAVNYSLDVKSASVANVIGKDTLTGRFTFDGKMVKLNFSPIPARRPGGGNAGGGFGGGRGGAAAAAPTGPQYRLSGVSSGTNWNGTGEDTAGNKITWSASFASAVTASTDTAARRRPAGPQRLAKVTFPFDGYGWEEAPKQEDLLIKNATVWTSEKEGKLENTDVLLKGGKISKIGKNLSDAGAKVIDATGKHVTAGIIDEHSHIAAASINEGGQSVTSEVRIADNLNPEDINIYRQLSGGVTSSHILHGSANTIGGQTQLIKLRWGANDDDLKFKGSDGFIKFALGENITNVGTNISAASGATVIDAKGKHVYPGLILPSCDLGLKEIGAGVRASNDVSELGDFNSNIRSITAYNTDSRVIAVLRSNGILLAGVTPEGGLISGSSSVVQLDAWNWEDAAYKMDAAIHLRMPSFINRFGRRGGGGPPGGFPGGFGGAAGADPARAALDRVESIKAFFREAKGYLQETAHTNTNLKFEAVKGKTNVDRYRLCKRVWF
;
A
#
# COMPACT_ATOMS: atom_id res chain seq x y z
N MET A 1 16.69 32.92 26.74
CA MET A 1 15.46 33.20 25.96
C MET A 1 14.43 33.75 26.93
N VAL A 2 13.72 34.83 26.57
CA VAL A 2 12.63 35.41 27.37
C VAL A 2 11.35 35.37 26.54
N ILE A 3 10.27 34.89 27.16
CA ILE A 3 8.95 34.74 26.55
C ILE A 3 7.96 35.63 27.30
N ARG A 4 7.15 36.38 26.58
CA ARG A 4 6.06 37.19 27.15
C ARG A 4 4.90 37.22 26.16
N ASP A 5 3.68 37.08 26.68
CA ASP A 5 2.44 37.07 25.88
C ASP A 5 2.51 36.09 24.67
N GLY A 6 3.09 34.92 24.93
CA GLY A 6 3.25 33.84 23.96
C GLY A 6 4.29 34.06 22.86
N LYS A 7 5.07 35.13 22.91
CA LYS A 7 6.13 35.45 21.94
C LYS A 7 7.52 35.46 22.56
N ILE A 8 8.53 35.18 21.73
CA ILE A 8 9.93 35.33 22.09
C ILE A 8 10.28 36.82 22.02
N ILE A 9 10.55 37.47 23.15
CA ILE A 9 10.88 38.91 23.18
C ILE A 9 12.38 39.18 23.27
N ALA A 10 13.17 38.17 23.66
CA ALA A 10 14.62 38.24 23.66
C ALA A 10 15.25 36.86 23.52
N LEU A 11 16.28 36.75 22.67
CA LEU A 11 17.08 35.55 22.47
C LEU A 11 18.56 35.95 22.34
N GLY A 12 19.45 35.26 23.05
CA GLY A 12 20.89 35.55 23.05
C GLY A 12 21.66 34.62 23.97
N ALA A 13 22.95 34.42 23.66
CA ALA A 13 23.85 33.57 24.44
C ALA A 13 24.36 34.27 25.72
N THR A 14 24.49 35.60 25.70
CA THR A 14 24.88 36.45 26.83
C THR A 14 24.05 37.75 26.83
N GLY A 15 23.96 38.43 27.97
CA GLY A 15 23.37 39.78 28.06
C GLY A 15 21.84 39.88 27.95
N VAL A 16 21.11 38.77 27.96
CA VAL A 16 19.64 38.79 27.99
C VAL A 16 19.15 39.22 29.38
N VAL A 17 18.51 40.38 29.48
CA VAL A 17 17.94 40.88 30.74
C VAL A 17 16.73 40.05 31.12
N VAL A 18 16.80 39.36 32.26
CA VAL A 18 15.69 38.57 32.81
C VAL A 18 14.75 39.50 33.57
N PRO A 19 13.47 39.64 33.17
CA PRO A 19 12.49 40.43 33.91
C PRO A 19 12.32 39.90 35.34
N LYS A 20 12.12 40.79 36.33
CA LYS A 20 12.00 40.40 37.75
C LYS A 20 10.78 39.53 38.04
N ASP A 21 9.73 39.68 37.23
CA ASP A 21 8.48 38.93 37.25
C ASP A 21 8.56 37.60 36.49
N ALA A 22 9.69 37.28 35.85
CA ALA A 22 9.83 36.06 35.06
C ALA A 22 10.00 34.80 35.93
N VAL A 23 9.30 33.73 35.57
CA VAL A 23 9.61 32.39 36.06
C VAL A 23 10.84 31.88 35.32
N VAL A 24 11.92 31.59 36.05
CA VAL A 24 13.17 31.08 35.49
C VAL A 24 13.13 29.56 35.45
N ILE A 25 13.30 29.01 34.24
CA ILE A 25 13.45 27.57 34.02
C ILE A 25 14.90 27.33 33.63
N ASP A 26 15.61 26.57 34.47
CA ASP A 26 16.99 26.17 34.18
C ASP A 26 17.00 25.04 33.14
N CYS A 27 17.50 25.35 31.94
CA CYS A 27 17.68 24.40 30.85
C CYS A 27 19.14 23.96 30.70
N LYS A 28 19.96 24.07 31.75
CA LYS A 28 21.33 23.54 31.74
C LYS A 28 21.33 22.06 31.33
N ASP A 29 22.28 21.73 30.44
CA ASP A 29 22.45 20.41 29.83
C ASP A 29 21.22 19.91 29.04
N LYS A 30 20.33 20.82 28.63
CA LYS A 30 19.18 20.56 27.74
C LYS A 30 19.35 21.27 26.41
N TYR A 31 18.60 20.81 25.43
CA TYR A 31 18.59 21.36 24.08
C TYR A 31 17.21 21.93 23.78
N ILE A 32 17.18 23.08 23.09
CA ILE A 32 15.94 23.76 22.71
C ILE A 32 15.89 23.83 21.18
N TYR A 33 14.80 23.36 20.61
CA TYR A 33 14.56 23.34 19.16
C TYR A 33 13.23 24.01 18.82
N PRO A 34 13.11 24.72 17.69
CA PRO A 34 11.80 25.16 17.21
C PRO A 34 10.86 23.95 17.05
N SER A 35 9.57 24.15 17.31
CA SER A 35 8.59 23.10 17.08
C SER A 35 8.51 22.73 15.60
N PHE A 36 8.27 21.45 15.34
CA PHE A 36 8.10 20.95 13.99
C PHE A 36 6.77 21.41 13.38
N VAL A 37 6.76 21.61 12.08
CA VAL A 37 5.61 21.99 11.26
C VAL A 37 5.41 20.89 10.23
N ASP A 38 4.34 20.12 10.41
CA ASP A 38 3.90 19.16 9.39
C ASP A 38 2.86 19.86 8.50
N ILE A 39 3.19 20.01 7.22
CA ILE A 39 2.35 20.69 6.23
C ILE A 39 1.21 19.79 5.72
N TYR A 40 1.31 18.47 5.90
CA TYR A 40 0.38 17.51 5.32
C TYR A 40 0.24 16.32 6.26
N THR A 41 -0.78 16.27 7.11
CA THR A 41 -0.94 15.18 8.08
C THR A 41 -2.38 14.65 8.07
N ASP A 42 -2.51 13.35 8.17
CA ASP A 42 -3.76 12.61 8.36
C ASP A 42 -4.02 12.30 9.86
N TYR A 43 -3.08 12.68 10.73
CA TYR A 43 -3.17 12.42 12.16
C TYR A 43 -4.33 13.20 12.82
N GLY A 44 -5.12 12.50 13.63
CA GLY A 44 -6.26 13.09 14.35
C GLY A 44 -7.53 13.25 13.51
N VAL A 45 -7.47 12.95 12.21
CA VAL A 45 -8.64 12.70 11.39
C VAL A 45 -9.02 11.23 11.60
N ALA A 46 -10.26 10.94 12.01
CA ALA A 46 -10.72 9.56 11.98
C ALA A 46 -10.53 9.07 10.54
N PRO A 47 -9.86 7.93 10.29
CA PRO A 47 -9.75 7.43 8.93
C PRO A 47 -11.16 7.44 8.36
N ALA A 48 -11.36 8.18 7.27
CA ALA A 48 -12.60 8.09 6.52
C ALA A 48 -12.85 6.60 6.35
N GLY A 49 -13.99 6.08 6.83
CA GLY A 49 -14.26 4.65 6.87
C GLY A 49 -13.80 4.04 5.56
N GLY A 50 -12.75 3.22 5.62
CA GLY A 50 -11.81 3.05 4.53
C GLY A 50 -12.51 2.80 3.20
N ALA A 51 -12.37 3.74 2.26
CA ALA A 51 -12.22 3.34 0.88
C ALA A 51 -10.88 2.61 0.83
N ALA A 52 -10.94 1.28 0.87
CA ALA A 52 -9.78 0.42 0.76
C ALA A 52 -8.96 0.84 -0.49
N GLY A 53 -7.64 0.84 -0.33
CA GLY A 53 -6.70 1.32 -1.32
C GLY A 53 -6.96 0.78 -2.73
N ALA A 54 -6.74 1.67 -3.69
CA ALA A 54 -6.56 1.35 -5.10
C ALA A 54 -5.34 0.42 -5.24
N GLY A 55 -5.61 -0.89 -5.19
CA GLY A 55 -4.55 -1.91 -5.21
C GLY A 55 -5.11 -3.31 -5.01
N GLY A 56 -6.20 -3.65 -5.69
CA GLY A 56 -6.80 -4.98 -5.65
C GLY A 56 -7.95 -5.08 -6.64
N ARG A 57 -7.75 -5.85 -7.71
CA ARG A 57 -8.84 -6.26 -8.63
C ARG A 57 -9.93 -6.94 -7.81
N GLY A 58 -11.03 -6.24 -7.57
CA GLY A 58 -12.14 -6.73 -6.75
C GLY A 58 -13.38 -5.90 -6.97
N GLY A 59 -14.21 -6.31 -7.93
CA GLY A 59 -15.57 -5.81 -8.06
C GLY A 59 -16.40 -6.25 -6.85
N GLY A 60 -16.88 -5.27 -6.09
CA GLY A 60 -17.76 -5.49 -4.95
C GLY A 60 -18.35 -4.17 -4.51
N GLY A 61 -19.51 -3.82 -5.06
CA GLY A 61 -20.22 -2.58 -4.78
C GLY A 61 -20.80 -2.53 -3.36
N GLY A 62 -20.85 -1.31 -2.82
CA GLY A 62 -21.79 -0.96 -1.76
C GLY A 62 -21.35 0.22 -0.91
N GLY A 63 -21.92 1.41 -1.16
CA GLY A 63 -22.54 2.11 -0.03
C GLY A 63 -22.23 3.56 0.28
N PHE A 64 -21.76 4.41 -0.64
CA PHE A 64 -22.02 5.86 -0.56
C PHE A 64 -22.22 6.44 -1.97
N GLY A 65 -23.42 6.94 -2.26
CA GLY A 65 -23.69 7.72 -3.48
C GLY A 65 -24.25 6.93 -4.68
N ASN A 66 -25.33 6.16 -4.53
CA ASN A 66 -26.08 5.66 -5.69
C ASN A 66 -27.07 6.70 -6.24
N THR A 67 -26.64 7.96 -6.33
CA THR A 67 -27.18 8.89 -7.32
C THR A 67 -26.10 8.95 -8.39
N PRO A 68 -26.37 8.60 -9.66
CA PRO A 68 -25.40 8.89 -10.71
C PRO A 68 -25.00 10.36 -10.56
N PRO A 69 -23.70 10.70 -10.52
CA PRO A 69 -23.29 12.09 -10.40
C PRO A 69 -24.04 12.88 -11.46
N GLN A 70 -24.66 13.98 -11.04
CA GLN A 70 -25.45 14.78 -11.95
C GLN A 70 -24.49 15.46 -12.94
N ILE A 71 -24.23 14.79 -14.07
CA ILE A 71 -23.28 15.24 -15.11
C ILE A 71 -23.82 16.48 -15.82
N THR A 72 -25.14 16.64 -15.88
CA THR A 72 -25.83 17.74 -16.55
C THR A 72 -26.56 18.64 -15.54
N SER A 73 -26.23 19.93 -15.58
CA SER A 73 -26.84 20.94 -14.70
C SER A 73 -28.34 21.09 -15.00
N ASN A 74 -29.19 21.10 -13.98
CA ASN A 74 -30.64 21.36 -14.13
C ASN A 74 -30.97 22.87 -14.13
N LYS A 75 -29.97 23.76 -14.06
CA LYS A 75 -30.17 25.20 -14.13
C LYS A 75 -29.97 25.72 -15.55
N THR A 76 -30.81 26.67 -15.94
CA THR A 76 -30.66 27.42 -17.19
C THR A 76 -29.40 28.28 -17.10
N GLY A 77 -28.36 27.93 -17.87
CA GLY A 77 -27.03 28.57 -17.86
C GLY A 77 -26.08 27.87 -18.85
N PRO A 78 -24.80 28.30 -18.97
CA PRO A 78 -23.84 27.67 -19.87
C PRO A 78 -23.71 26.16 -19.59
N TYR A 79 -23.73 25.36 -20.64
CA TYR A 79 -23.63 23.90 -20.58
C TYR A 79 -22.35 23.51 -19.83
N GLY A 80 -22.47 22.84 -18.67
CA GLY A 80 -21.34 22.35 -17.86
C GLY A 80 -21.12 22.99 -16.49
N TRP A 81 -21.98 23.90 -16.01
CA TRP A 81 -21.89 24.42 -14.64
C TRP A 81 -22.21 23.33 -13.60
N ASN A 82 -21.17 22.62 -13.14
CA ASN A 82 -21.24 21.63 -12.09
C ASN A 82 -21.25 22.35 -10.73
N GLN A 83 -22.43 22.37 -10.08
CA GLN A 83 -22.62 22.99 -8.76
C GLN A 83 -21.77 22.37 -7.65
N ALA A 84 -21.24 21.15 -7.84
CA ALA A 84 -20.34 20.51 -6.90
C ALA A 84 -18.91 21.08 -6.94
N LEU A 85 -18.46 21.60 -8.10
CA LEU A 85 -17.10 22.09 -8.29
C LEU A 85 -16.89 23.53 -7.78
N LYS A 86 -17.97 24.32 -7.62
CA LYS A 86 -17.96 25.74 -7.20
C LYS A 86 -16.71 26.48 -7.74
N PRO A 87 -16.59 26.69 -9.06
CA PRO A 87 -15.42 27.33 -9.66
C PRO A 87 -15.09 28.70 -9.05
N GLU A 88 -16.10 29.39 -8.50
CA GLU A 88 -15.94 30.64 -7.75
C GLU A 88 -15.12 30.42 -6.47
N ALA A 89 -15.38 29.35 -5.73
CA ALA A 89 -14.59 28.97 -4.55
C ALA A 89 -13.18 28.51 -4.93
N TRP A 90 -12.99 27.88 -6.09
CA TRP A 90 -11.65 27.60 -6.62
C TRP A 90 -10.91 28.92 -6.88
N ASN A 91 -11.54 29.87 -7.57
CA ASN A 91 -10.96 31.18 -7.88
C ASN A 91 -10.59 31.97 -6.62
N ASP A 92 -11.45 31.98 -5.60
CA ASP A 92 -11.21 32.67 -4.32
C ASP A 92 -10.00 32.08 -3.55
N ASN A 93 -9.70 30.80 -3.77
CA ASN A 93 -8.64 30.08 -3.07
C ASN A 93 -7.34 29.94 -3.87
N GLN A 94 -7.25 30.47 -5.10
CA GLN A 94 -6.05 30.33 -5.94
C GLN A 94 -4.78 30.90 -5.30
N SER A 95 -4.92 31.89 -4.41
CA SER A 95 -3.81 32.49 -3.67
C SER A 95 -3.27 31.61 -2.54
N LEU A 96 -3.98 30.55 -2.14
CA LEU A 96 -3.52 29.63 -1.10
C LEU A 96 -2.42 28.71 -1.67
N PRO A 97 -1.52 28.19 -0.82
CA PRO A 97 -0.60 27.13 -1.22
C PRO A 97 -1.38 25.93 -1.78
N GLN A 98 -1.04 25.52 -3.01
CA GLN A 98 -1.72 24.43 -3.71
C GLN A 98 -0.86 23.17 -3.63
N ILE A 99 -1.38 22.12 -2.98
CA ILE A 99 -0.70 20.84 -2.80
C ILE A 99 -1.34 19.80 -3.72
N PHE A 100 -0.53 19.09 -4.50
CA PHE A 100 -0.94 17.99 -5.37
C PHE A 100 -0.39 16.68 -4.79
N ASP A 101 -1.28 15.74 -4.46
CA ASP A 101 -0.87 14.39 -4.03
C ASP A 101 -0.64 13.52 -5.27
N ALA A 102 0.61 13.10 -5.47
CA ALA A 102 1.03 12.41 -6.67
C ALA A 102 1.28 10.91 -6.45
N ASP A 103 1.54 10.44 -5.23
CA ASP A 103 1.75 9.02 -4.87
C ASP A 103 2.92 8.27 -5.59
N ASP A 104 3.49 8.78 -6.69
CA ASP A 104 4.67 8.19 -7.36
C ASP A 104 5.42 9.20 -8.25
N LYS A 105 6.71 8.90 -8.55
CA LYS A 105 7.61 9.71 -9.39
C LYS A 105 7.08 10.09 -10.78
N TRP A 106 6.24 9.25 -11.41
CA TRP A 106 5.66 9.52 -12.72
C TRP A 106 4.49 10.49 -12.60
N ASN A 107 3.68 10.33 -11.56
CA ASN A 107 2.64 11.29 -11.22
C ASN A 107 3.22 12.64 -10.80
N ASP A 108 4.38 12.70 -10.16
CA ASP A 108 5.06 13.98 -9.88
C ASP A 108 5.32 14.77 -11.17
N LEU A 109 5.83 14.08 -12.21
CA LEU A 109 6.08 14.68 -13.52
C LEU A 109 4.77 15.03 -14.25
N ARG A 110 3.70 14.23 -14.07
CA ARG A 110 2.36 14.55 -14.59
C ARG A 110 1.79 15.80 -13.91
N ALA A 111 1.83 15.87 -12.59
CA ALA A 111 1.37 17.02 -11.80
C ALA A 111 2.14 18.29 -12.18
N PHE A 112 3.46 18.20 -12.37
CA PHE A 112 4.26 19.31 -12.89
C PHE A 112 3.79 19.78 -14.28
N ARG A 113 3.52 18.86 -15.21
CA ARG A 113 3.04 19.22 -16.56
C ARG A 113 1.65 19.84 -16.54
N ILE A 114 0.74 19.32 -15.72
CA ILE A 114 -0.58 19.93 -15.49
C ILE A 114 -0.39 21.35 -14.96
N GLY A 115 0.46 21.53 -13.94
CA GLY A 115 0.80 22.86 -13.43
C GLY A 115 1.32 23.81 -14.50
N LYS A 116 2.22 23.33 -15.36
CA LYS A 116 2.74 24.11 -16.50
C LYS A 116 1.66 24.51 -17.50
N GLU A 117 0.69 23.64 -17.79
CA GLU A 117 -0.44 23.91 -18.68
C GLU A 117 -1.31 25.07 -18.15
N PHE A 118 -1.48 25.16 -16.82
CA PHE A 118 -2.27 26.21 -16.17
C PHE A 118 -1.45 27.38 -15.60
N GLY A 119 -0.12 27.37 -15.75
CA GLY A 119 0.75 28.41 -15.20
C GLY A 119 0.88 28.38 -13.67
N THR A 120 0.62 27.23 -13.05
CA THR A 120 0.65 27.03 -11.59
C THR A 120 1.81 26.13 -11.18
N GLN A 121 2.58 26.54 -10.18
CA GLN A 121 3.60 25.69 -9.56
C GLN A 121 3.04 25.03 -8.30
N TYR A 122 2.68 23.76 -8.38
CA TYR A 122 2.20 23.00 -7.22
C TYR A 122 3.33 22.64 -6.25
N ILE A 123 2.97 22.55 -4.97
CA ILE A 123 3.73 21.77 -3.99
C ILE A 123 3.31 20.31 -4.18
N ILE A 124 4.26 19.39 -4.31
CA ILE A 124 3.95 18.00 -4.67
C ILE A 124 4.18 17.11 -3.46
N LYS A 125 3.17 16.35 -3.02
CA LYS A 125 3.38 15.23 -2.10
C LYS A 125 3.87 14.04 -2.92
N ALA A 126 5.10 13.63 -2.62
CA ALA A 126 5.83 12.62 -3.37
C ALA A 126 5.45 11.20 -2.92
N GLY A 127 5.71 10.21 -3.77
CA GLY A 127 5.45 8.79 -3.51
C GLY A 127 6.55 8.03 -2.77
N GLY A 128 7.74 8.62 -2.62
CA GLY A 128 8.88 7.99 -1.93
C GLY A 128 9.81 7.20 -2.84
N ASN A 129 9.63 7.28 -4.16
CA ASN A 129 10.44 6.59 -5.18
C ASN A 129 11.14 7.53 -6.17
N GLU A 130 11.21 8.82 -5.86
CA GLU A 130 11.70 9.89 -6.74
C GLU A 130 13.21 9.84 -6.97
N TYR A 131 13.97 9.28 -6.02
CA TYR A 131 15.41 9.03 -6.19
C TYR A 131 15.74 8.22 -7.46
N GLN A 132 14.77 7.46 -7.99
CA GLN A 132 14.91 6.72 -9.24
C GLN A 132 15.01 7.64 -10.47
N ARG A 133 14.43 8.85 -10.41
CA ARG A 133 14.37 9.86 -11.49
C ARG A 133 14.75 11.25 -10.98
N ILE A 134 15.71 11.32 -10.05
CA ILE A 134 16.00 12.56 -9.29
C ILE A 134 16.38 13.74 -10.19
N LYS A 135 16.97 13.47 -11.36
CA LYS A 135 17.31 14.51 -12.34
C LYS A 135 16.06 15.13 -12.93
N GLU A 136 15.11 14.32 -13.40
CA GLU A 136 13.84 14.83 -13.93
C GLU A 136 13.04 15.54 -12.84
N ILE A 137 13.07 15.03 -11.60
CA ILE A 137 12.41 15.65 -10.46
C ILE A 137 13.03 17.02 -10.13
N ALA A 138 14.36 17.16 -10.18
CA ALA A 138 15.03 18.45 -10.01
C ALA A 138 14.65 19.46 -11.10
N ASP A 139 14.49 18.99 -12.35
CA ASP A 139 14.10 19.84 -13.49
C ASP A 139 12.70 20.46 -13.34
N THR A 140 11.81 19.87 -12.51
CA THR A 140 10.49 20.44 -12.20
C THR A 140 10.55 21.74 -11.40
N LYS A 141 11.64 21.94 -10.63
CA LYS A 141 11.80 23.03 -9.65
C LYS A 141 10.65 23.14 -8.63
N ALA A 142 9.83 22.11 -8.48
CA ALA A 142 8.76 22.08 -7.49
C ALA A 142 9.33 21.93 -6.08
N SER A 143 8.51 22.29 -5.09
CA SER A 143 8.77 21.94 -3.69
C SER A 143 8.01 20.67 -3.34
N PHE A 144 8.66 19.78 -2.60
CA PHE A 144 8.12 18.45 -2.32
C PHE A 144 7.81 18.22 -0.85
N ILE A 145 6.81 17.39 -0.59
CA ILE A 145 6.45 16.88 0.73
C ILE A 145 6.79 15.38 0.72
N LEU A 146 7.76 14.96 1.52
CA LEU A 146 8.24 13.58 1.55
C LEU A 146 7.70 12.85 2.78
N SER A 147 6.95 11.77 2.54
CA SER A 147 6.66 10.79 3.60
C SER A 147 7.91 9.97 3.91
N LEU A 148 8.08 9.63 5.19
CA LEU A 148 9.12 8.71 5.65
C LEU A 148 8.58 7.27 5.78
N ASN A 149 7.51 6.94 5.07
CA ASN A 149 6.92 5.61 5.02
C ASN A 149 7.73 4.67 4.12
N PHE A 150 8.83 4.15 4.65
CA PHE A 150 9.68 3.24 3.91
C PHE A 150 9.05 1.83 3.79
N PRO A 151 9.29 1.14 2.65
CA PRO A 151 8.93 -0.26 2.48
C PRO A 151 9.45 -1.13 3.63
N GLN A 152 8.60 -2.06 4.07
CA GLN A 152 8.96 -3.04 5.09
C GLN A 152 9.83 -4.14 4.49
N ALA A 153 10.59 -4.85 5.35
CA ALA A 153 11.31 -6.03 4.92
C ALA A 153 10.33 -7.06 4.34
N MET A 154 10.65 -7.57 3.16
CA MET A 154 9.85 -8.60 2.51
C MET A 154 10.11 -9.95 3.19
N ASP A 155 9.05 -10.74 3.32
CA ASP A 155 9.17 -12.12 3.77
C ASP A 155 9.64 -12.97 2.59
N VAL A 156 10.82 -13.57 2.76
CA VAL A 156 11.45 -14.46 1.77
C VAL A 156 11.75 -15.83 2.38
N GLU A 157 11.12 -16.16 3.51
CA GLU A 157 11.29 -17.46 4.17
C GLU A 157 10.63 -18.59 3.37
N ASP A 158 9.50 -18.32 2.71
CA ASP A 158 8.86 -19.26 1.79
C ASP A 158 9.44 -19.14 0.37
N PRO A 159 9.96 -20.23 -0.23
CA PRO A 159 10.52 -20.20 -1.58
C PRO A 159 9.54 -19.84 -2.71
N ASN A 160 8.22 -19.99 -2.50
CA ASN A 160 7.19 -19.58 -3.45
C ASN A 160 6.91 -18.08 -3.35
N ASP A 161 6.84 -17.55 -2.13
CA ASP A 161 6.65 -16.11 -1.92
C ASP A 161 7.89 -15.33 -2.40
N ALA A 162 9.09 -15.86 -2.16
CA ALA A 162 10.34 -15.29 -2.66
C ALA A 162 10.40 -15.18 -4.19
N ARG A 163 9.66 -16.01 -4.95
CA ARG A 163 9.59 -15.93 -6.42
C ARG A 163 8.70 -14.79 -6.92
N ALA A 164 7.79 -14.30 -6.08
CA ALA A 164 6.91 -13.19 -6.42
C ALA A 164 7.55 -11.81 -6.17
N VAL A 165 8.67 -11.78 -5.43
CA VAL A 165 9.41 -10.55 -5.14
C VAL A 165 10.24 -10.12 -6.34
N SER A 166 9.98 -8.93 -6.88
CA SER A 166 10.74 -8.39 -8.01
C SER A 166 12.10 -7.82 -7.59
N LEU A 167 13.03 -7.72 -8.54
CA LEU A 167 14.30 -7.01 -8.31
C LEU A 167 14.06 -5.54 -7.98
N GLY A 168 13.06 -4.92 -8.61
CA GLY A 168 12.62 -3.56 -8.30
C GLY A 168 12.21 -3.41 -6.83
N ASP A 169 11.43 -4.33 -6.29
CA ASP A 169 10.98 -4.30 -4.89
C ASP A 169 12.14 -4.43 -3.90
N MET A 170 13.07 -5.36 -4.17
CA MET A 170 14.28 -5.54 -3.36
C MET A 170 15.15 -4.28 -3.34
N LYS A 171 15.38 -3.68 -4.51
CA LYS A 171 16.14 -2.42 -4.59
C LYS A 171 15.39 -1.26 -3.96
N HIS A 172 14.07 -1.20 -4.10
CA HIS A 172 13.26 -0.15 -3.50
C HIS A 172 13.29 -0.23 -1.97
N TRP A 173 13.20 -1.44 -1.42
CA TRP A 173 13.38 -1.67 0.01
C TRP A 173 14.71 -1.13 0.56
N GLU A 174 15.80 -1.37 -0.17
CA GLU A 174 17.14 -0.89 0.21
C GLU A 174 17.29 0.63 0.02
N LEU A 175 16.82 1.17 -1.10
CA LEU A 175 17.14 2.54 -1.54
C LEU A 175 16.12 3.61 -1.14
N ALA A 176 14.87 3.27 -0.84
CA ALA A 176 13.85 4.26 -0.44
C ALA A 176 14.30 5.18 0.72
N PRO A 177 15.02 4.70 1.75
CA PRO A 177 15.57 5.56 2.81
C PRO A 177 16.57 6.63 2.33
N THR A 178 17.17 6.46 1.15
CA THR A 178 18.09 7.44 0.55
C THR A 178 17.35 8.62 -0.09
N ASN A 179 16.03 8.54 -0.26
CA ASN A 179 15.25 9.52 -1.00
C ASN A 179 15.45 10.96 -0.48
N PRO A 180 15.31 11.26 0.83
CA PRO A 180 15.55 12.63 1.32
C PRO A 180 16.99 13.14 1.05
N ALA A 181 17.98 12.24 1.13
CA ALA A 181 19.37 12.58 0.83
C ALA A 181 19.58 12.86 -0.67
N ALA A 182 18.86 12.16 -1.55
CA ALA A 182 18.88 12.43 -2.99
C ALA A 182 18.32 13.82 -3.30
N PHE A 183 17.21 14.23 -2.64
CA PHE A 183 16.66 15.58 -2.76
C PHE A 183 17.64 16.66 -2.28
N GLU A 184 18.30 16.43 -1.14
CA GLU A 184 19.33 17.36 -0.64
C GLU A 184 20.48 17.53 -1.64
N LYS A 185 21.03 16.42 -2.14
CA LYS A 185 22.14 16.43 -3.10
C LYS A 185 21.77 17.09 -4.43
N ALA A 186 20.52 16.94 -4.87
CA ALA A 186 19.98 17.57 -6.07
C ALA A 186 19.51 19.02 -5.84
N ASN A 187 19.69 19.56 -4.63
CA ASN A 187 19.27 20.92 -4.24
C ASN A 187 17.78 21.18 -4.46
N ILE A 188 16.94 20.16 -4.18
CA ILE A 188 15.48 20.24 -4.32
C ILE A 188 14.90 20.70 -2.98
N SER A 189 13.93 21.62 -3.02
CA SER A 189 13.20 22.07 -1.84
C SER A 189 12.26 20.97 -1.35
N PHE A 190 12.37 20.57 -0.08
CA PHE A 190 11.46 19.59 0.50
C PHE A 190 11.18 19.80 1.98
N CYS A 191 10.02 19.32 2.41
CA CYS A 191 9.65 19.15 3.82
C CYS A 191 9.29 17.68 4.11
N LEU A 192 9.24 17.33 5.40
CA LEU A 192 8.94 15.96 5.85
C LEU A 192 7.57 15.91 6.51
N THR A 193 6.87 14.78 6.35
CA THR A 193 5.52 14.57 6.88
C THR A 193 5.37 13.20 7.58
N THR A 194 4.45 13.13 8.55
CA THR A 194 3.98 11.88 9.15
C THR A 194 2.93 11.13 8.32
N ALA A 195 2.39 11.72 7.26
CA ALA A 195 1.37 11.09 6.41
C ALA A 195 1.84 9.74 5.85
N ASP A 196 0.88 8.86 5.57
CA ASP A 196 1.07 7.51 5.04
C ASP A 196 1.75 6.52 6.02
N LEU A 197 2.31 6.99 7.14
CA LEU A 197 2.89 6.11 8.16
C LEU A 197 1.81 5.26 8.82
N ARG A 198 2.01 3.93 8.83
CA ARG A 198 1.17 2.99 9.58
C ARG A 198 1.14 3.28 11.09
N ASP A 199 2.27 3.72 11.64
CA ASP A 199 2.40 4.15 13.03
C ASP A 199 3.22 5.45 13.10
N PRO A 200 2.59 6.59 13.46
CA PRO A 200 3.29 7.87 13.61
C PRO A 200 4.49 7.83 14.54
N LYS A 201 4.56 6.87 15.49
CA LYS A 201 5.73 6.70 16.36
C LYS A 201 7.01 6.32 15.61
N GLN A 202 6.88 5.80 14.39
CA GLN A 202 8.02 5.43 13.55
C GLN A 202 8.71 6.63 12.91
N PHE A 203 8.08 7.82 12.90
CA PHE A 203 8.59 8.99 12.19
C PHE A 203 10.05 9.33 12.53
N LEU A 204 10.39 9.50 13.81
CA LEU A 204 11.76 9.81 14.24
C LEU A 204 12.74 8.67 13.96
N THR A 205 12.28 7.42 14.02
CA THR A 205 13.12 6.24 13.69
C THR A 205 13.46 6.23 12.19
N ASN A 206 12.48 6.48 11.33
CA ASN A 206 12.68 6.53 9.88
C ASN A 206 13.49 7.77 9.48
N LEU A 207 13.31 8.91 10.15
CA LEU A 207 14.14 10.09 9.92
C LEU A 207 15.61 9.82 10.25
N ARG A 208 15.90 9.15 11.37
CA ARG A 208 17.26 8.72 11.70
C ARG A 208 17.83 7.79 10.63
N LYS A 209 17.02 6.86 10.12
CA LYS A 209 17.41 5.99 9.00
C LYS A 209 17.77 6.82 7.76
N ALA A 210 17.01 7.86 7.42
CA ALA A 210 17.35 8.75 6.30
C ALA A 210 18.68 9.51 6.53
N ILE A 211 18.93 9.96 7.77
CA ILE A 211 20.19 10.62 8.16
C ILE A 211 21.38 9.65 8.05
N GLU A 212 21.22 8.41 8.53
CA GLU A 212 22.22 7.35 8.35
C GLU A 212 22.52 7.05 6.87
N MET A 213 21.53 7.27 6.00
CA MET A 213 21.63 7.07 4.55
C MET A 213 22.06 8.33 3.78
N GLY A 214 22.47 9.38 4.49
CA GLY A 214 23.17 10.54 3.93
C GLY A 214 22.43 11.87 3.94
N LEU A 215 21.24 11.95 4.57
CA LEU A 215 20.56 13.23 4.82
C LEU A 215 21.30 13.98 5.95
N SER A 216 21.60 15.26 5.76
CA SER A 216 22.22 16.05 6.84
C SER A 216 21.21 16.41 7.94
N GLU A 217 21.66 16.46 9.20
CA GLU A 217 20.81 16.89 10.33
C GLU A 217 20.29 18.31 10.14
N THR A 218 21.10 19.21 9.57
CA THR A 218 20.69 20.59 9.26
C THR A 218 19.53 20.59 8.26
N ARG A 219 19.63 19.80 7.19
CA ARG A 219 18.56 19.72 6.18
C ARG A 219 17.31 19.06 6.73
N ALA A 220 17.47 18.01 7.55
CA ALA A 220 16.36 17.39 8.28
C ALA A 220 15.61 18.39 9.17
N MET A 221 16.35 19.25 9.89
CA MET A 221 15.77 20.30 10.72
C MET A 221 15.02 21.34 9.88
N ASP A 222 15.62 21.85 8.80
CA ASP A 222 14.97 22.80 7.90
C ASP A 222 13.67 22.23 7.30
N ALA A 223 13.71 20.96 6.87
CA ALA A 223 12.57 20.25 6.29
C ALA A 223 11.42 20.01 7.29
N LEU A 224 11.70 20.08 8.59
CA LEU A 224 10.71 20.00 9.67
C LEU A 224 10.23 21.36 10.17
N THR A 225 10.90 22.46 9.81
CA THR A 225 10.69 23.76 10.48
C THR A 225 10.59 24.89 9.47
N LYS A 226 11.72 25.36 8.95
CA LYS A 226 11.82 26.51 8.05
C LYS A 226 11.07 26.29 6.73
N THR A 227 11.33 25.17 6.05
CA THR A 227 10.74 24.90 4.72
C THR A 227 9.21 24.83 4.76
N PRO A 228 8.58 23.97 5.60
CA PRO A 228 7.12 23.90 5.64
C PRO A 228 6.47 25.22 6.09
N ALA A 229 7.07 25.94 7.05
CA ALA A 229 6.56 27.26 7.46
C ALA A 229 6.65 28.31 6.33
N THR A 230 7.69 28.24 5.50
CA THR A 230 7.85 29.11 4.32
C THR A 230 6.81 28.78 3.25
N LEU A 231 6.60 27.50 2.96
CA LEU A 231 5.60 27.05 1.98
C LEU A 231 4.17 27.42 2.40
N LEU A 232 3.89 27.42 3.70
CA LEU A 232 2.60 27.84 4.26
C LEU A 232 2.46 29.37 4.41
N GLY A 233 3.50 30.16 4.15
CA GLY A 233 3.47 31.61 4.33
C GLY A 233 3.37 32.07 5.80
N VAL A 234 3.87 31.26 6.74
CA VAL A 234 3.82 31.53 8.20
C VAL A 234 5.20 31.54 8.87
N TYR A 235 6.27 31.61 8.09
CA TYR A 235 7.64 31.65 8.62
C TYR A 235 7.93 32.92 9.44
N ASP A 236 7.16 33.99 9.25
CA ASP A 236 7.17 35.18 10.11
C ASP A 236 6.69 34.89 11.55
N LYS A 237 5.95 33.79 11.75
CA LYS A 237 5.36 33.41 13.05
C LYS A 237 6.02 32.20 13.69
N VAL A 238 6.39 31.19 12.90
CA VAL A 238 6.90 29.89 13.36
C VAL A 238 8.01 29.35 12.44
N GLY A 239 8.58 28.18 12.76
CA GLY A 239 9.61 27.52 11.93
C GLY A 239 11.04 27.94 12.24
N SER A 240 11.27 28.88 13.17
CA SER A 240 12.57 29.14 13.79
C SER A 240 12.40 29.80 15.16
N LEU A 241 13.50 29.86 15.92
CA LEU A 241 13.56 30.58 17.20
C LEU A 241 14.18 31.95 16.96
N GLU A 242 13.33 32.96 16.78
CA GLU A 242 13.73 34.33 16.54
C GLU A 242 12.88 35.29 17.39
N THR A 243 13.45 36.43 17.73
CA THR A 243 12.72 37.48 18.46
C THR A 243 11.54 37.97 17.62
N GLY A 244 10.35 38.06 18.23
CA GLY A 244 9.09 38.43 17.60
C GLY A 244 8.20 37.25 17.21
N LYS A 245 8.77 36.05 17.05
CA LYS A 245 8.03 34.83 16.67
C LYS A 245 7.27 34.22 17.86
N LEU A 246 6.28 33.38 17.55
CA LEU A 246 5.54 32.63 18.56
C LEU A 246 6.49 31.67 19.30
N ALA A 247 6.32 31.58 20.61
CA ALA A 247 7.11 30.71 21.47
C ALA A 247 6.64 29.24 21.36
N ASN A 248 6.91 28.64 20.20
CA ASN A 248 6.65 27.24 19.88
C ASN A 248 7.99 26.49 19.80
N PHE A 249 8.30 25.68 20.80
CA PHE A 249 9.56 24.94 20.85
C PHE A 249 9.48 23.65 21.67
N LEU A 250 10.45 22.78 21.44
CA LEU A 250 10.68 21.55 22.18
C LEU A 250 11.90 21.70 23.10
N ILE A 251 11.86 21.08 24.27
CA ILE A 251 13.03 20.91 25.12
C ILE A 251 13.36 19.43 25.21
N THR A 252 14.59 19.06 24.92
CA THR A 252 15.06 17.67 24.87
C THR A 252 16.25 17.42 25.78
N SER A 253 16.44 16.16 26.17
CA SER A 253 17.57 15.72 27.01
C SER A 253 18.91 15.68 26.28
N GLY A 254 18.92 15.84 24.95
CA GLY A 254 20.07 15.69 24.06
C GLY A 254 19.74 16.16 22.64
N PRO A 255 20.66 15.97 21.68
CA PRO A 255 20.41 16.29 20.27
C PRO A 255 19.17 15.58 19.74
N ILE A 256 18.25 16.31 19.11
CA ILE A 256 16.89 15.80 18.78
C ILE A 256 16.90 14.53 17.92
N PHE A 257 17.87 14.38 17.01
CA PHE A 257 17.96 13.21 16.13
C PHE A 257 18.69 12.03 16.75
N SER A 258 19.26 12.14 17.96
CA SER A 258 19.87 10.99 18.65
C SER A 258 18.81 9.97 19.09
N ALA A 259 19.11 8.67 18.96
CA ALA A 259 18.24 7.57 19.39
C ALA A 259 17.99 7.55 20.91
N THR A 260 18.92 8.11 21.70
CA THR A 260 18.83 8.16 23.17
C THR A 260 18.11 9.40 23.70
N THR A 261 17.80 10.36 22.82
CA THR A 261 17.17 11.62 23.22
C THR A 261 15.71 11.42 23.56
N THR A 262 15.30 12.04 24.67
CA THR A 262 13.90 12.12 25.10
C THR A 262 13.41 13.57 24.95
N ILE A 263 12.22 13.74 24.37
CA ILE A 263 11.48 15.01 24.43
C ILE A 263 10.93 15.17 25.85
N LEU A 264 11.35 16.23 26.53
CA LEU A 264 11.00 16.51 27.92
C LEU A 264 9.73 17.37 27.99
N HIS A 265 9.75 18.51 27.30
CA HIS A 265 8.63 19.46 27.23
C HIS A 265 8.31 19.82 25.77
N ASN A 266 7.04 20.09 25.52
CA ASN A 266 6.58 20.84 24.36
C ASN A 266 6.03 22.20 24.84
N TRP A 267 6.29 23.25 24.09
CA TRP A 267 5.81 24.60 24.37
C TRP A 267 5.00 25.10 23.19
N VAL A 268 3.78 25.57 23.48
CA VAL A 268 2.87 26.11 22.47
C VAL A 268 2.40 27.47 22.94
N HIS A 269 2.70 28.50 22.16
CA HIS A 269 2.39 29.89 22.46
C HIS A 269 2.85 30.31 23.87
N GLY A 270 4.05 29.83 24.27
CA GLY A 270 4.63 30.09 25.60
C GLY A 270 4.03 29.26 26.75
N GLY A 271 3.02 28.42 26.50
CA GLY A 271 2.49 27.48 27.49
C GLY A 271 3.31 26.18 27.55
N LYS A 272 3.70 25.76 28.76
CA LYS A 272 4.44 24.51 29.02
C LYS A 272 3.51 23.29 28.98
N TYR A 273 3.90 22.27 28.22
CA TYR A 273 3.33 20.92 28.26
C TYR A 273 4.41 19.90 28.60
N ALA A 274 4.30 19.28 29.77
CA ALA A 274 5.23 18.25 30.22
C ALA A 274 4.95 16.92 29.52
N ILE A 275 5.95 16.36 28.84
CA ILE A 275 5.87 15.05 28.18
C ILE A 275 6.53 13.99 29.05
N LYS A 276 7.76 14.26 29.53
CA LYS A 276 8.52 13.35 30.40
C LYS A 276 9.29 14.11 31.48
N GLU A 277 8.53 14.66 32.44
CA GLU A 277 9.06 15.51 33.52
C GLU A 277 10.04 14.74 34.43
N ASP A 278 9.84 13.44 34.65
CA ASP A 278 10.74 12.60 35.46
C ASP A 278 12.13 12.38 34.84
N ALA A 279 12.29 12.72 33.56
CA ALA A 279 13.57 12.72 32.86
C ALA A 279 14.21 14.12 32.80
N TRP A 280 13.58 15.16 33.38
CA TRP A 280 14.15 16.50 33.46
C TRP A 280 15.45 16.52 34.28
N TYR A 281 15.47 15.72 35.32
CA TYR A 281 16.63 15.51 36.19
C TYR A 281 17.24 14.13 35.92
N ASP A 282 18.44 14.09 35.34
CA ASP A 282 19.15 12.84 35.13
C ASP A 282 19.90 12.42 36.39
N VAL A 283 19.25 11.56 37.19
CA VAL A 283 19.84 10.93 38.38
C VAL A 283 20.08 9.44 38.19
N LYS A 284 20.00 8.94 36.95
CA LYS A 284 20.17 7.52 36.66
C LYS A 284 21.56 7.05 37.08
N GLY A 285 21.63 5.94 37.81
CA GLY A 285 22.90 5.45 38.31
C GLY A 285 22.75 4.50 39.49
N MET A 286 23.86 3.89 39.85
CA MET A 286 24.01 3.13 41.07
C MET A 286 24.54 4.06 42.17
N TYR A 287 23.93 4.03 43.34
CA TYR A 287 24.36 4.78 44.51
C TYR A 287 24.59 3.83 45.69
N ASN A 288 25.62 4.13 46.48
CA ASN A 288 25.86 3.48 47.77
C ASN A 288 25.02 4.18 48.83
N LEU A 289 23.95 3.55 49.29
CA LEU A 289 23.02 4.07 50.29
C LEU A 289 23.41 3.54 51.68
N THR A 290 23.77 4.44 52.59
CA THR A 290 24.04 4.14 54.00
C THR A 290 22.96 4.76 54.87
N ILE A 291 22.37 3.96 55.76
CA ILE A 291 21.38 4.39 56.75
C ILE A 291 21.96 4.16 58.14
N ASN A 292 22.16 5.23 58.90
CA ASN A 292 22.65 5.15 60.27
C ASN A 292 21.46 4.98 61.22
N THR A 293 21.35 3.79 61.81
CA THR A 293 20.34 3.45 62.82
C THR A 293 20.95 3.41 64.22
N PRO A 294 20.15 3.46 65.29
CA PRO A 294 20.66 3.27 66.66
C PRO A 294 21.38 1.94 66.90
N ALA A 295 21.10 0.91 66.07
CA ALA A 295 21.73 -0.40 66.12
C ALA A 295 22.99 -0.53 65.24
N GLY A 296 23.37 0.53 64.53
CA GLY A 296 24.51 0.56 63.61
C GLY A 296 24.15 1.01 62.19
N ALA A 297 25.16 1.22 61.36
CA ALA A 297 25.00 1.60 59.96
C ALA A 297 24.63 0.40 59.08
N VAL A 298 23.59 0.55 58.27
CA VAL A 298 23.13 -0.46 57.30
C VAL A 298 23.37 0.05 55.89
N ASN A 299 23.99 -0.77 55.04
CA ASN A 299 24.32 -0.41 53.67
C ASN A 299 23.43 -1.13 52.65
N TYR A 300 22.98 -0.40 51.64
CA TYR A 300 22.21 -0.86 50.50
C TYR A 300 22.83 -0.33 49.21
N SER A 301 22.57 -0.99 48.09
CA SER A 301 22.74 -0.40 46.76
C SER A 301 21.42 0.19 46.29
N LEU A 302 21.45 1.40 45.74
CA LEU A 302 20.27 2.07 45.18
C LEU A 302 20.46 2.20 43.67
N ASP A 303 19.68 1.43 42.92
CA ASP A 303 19.64 1.44 41.45
C ASP A 303 18.55 2.41 40.98
N VAL A 304 18.94 3.64 40.67
CA VAL A 304 18.04 4.72 40.23
C VAL A 304 17.84 4.63 38.73
N LYS A 305 16.60 4.43 38.30
CA LYS A 305 16.19 4.29 36.89
C LYS A 305 15.61 5.58 36.29
N SER A 306 15.00 6.44 37.11
CA SER A 306 14.57 7.79 36.74
C SER A 306 14.35 8.62 38.00
N ALA A 307 13.97 9.89 37.87
CA ALA A 307 13.65 10.74 39.02
C ALA A 307 12.45 10.23 39.86
N SER A 308 11.70 9.23 39.39
CA SER A 308 10.56 8.64 40.11
C SER A 308 10.66 7.13 40.34
N VAL A 309 11.73 6.49 39.86
CA VAL A 309 11.89 5.03 39.93
C VAL A 309 13.29 4.69 40.42
N ALA A 310 13.37 3.98 41.54
CA ALA A 310 14.61 3.39 42.04
C ALA A 310 14.32 2.06 42.71
N ASN A 311 15.27 1.12 42.59
CA ASN A 311 15.23 -0.16 43.29
C ASN A 311 16.26 -0.14 44.42
N VAL A 312 15.85 -0.50 45.62
CA VAL A 312 16.79 -0.68 46.73
C VAL A 312 17.21 -2.14 46.75
N ILE A 313 18.51 -2.40 46.78
CA ILE A 313 19.10 -3.74 46.66
C ILE A 313 19.86 -4.02 47.96
N GLY A 314 19.33 -4.97 48.74
CA GLY A 314 20.00 -5.56 49.90
C GLY A 314 20.43 -7.00 49.57
N LYS A 315 20.01 -7.97 50.39
CA LYS A 315 20.10 -9.40 50.03
C LYS A 315 19.17 -9.76 48.86
N ASP A 316 17.97 -9.16 48.86
CA ASP A 316 16.98 -9.25 47.79
C ASP A 316 16.67 -7.83 47.26
N THR A 317 16.03 -7.73 46.09
CA THR A 317 15.53 -6.46 45.55
C THR A 317 14.27 -6.04 46.31
N LEU A 318 14.32 -4.86 46.92
CA LEU A 318 13.27 -4.28 47.75
C LEU A 318 12.50 -3.22 46.96
N THR A 319 11.17 -3.31 46.98
CA THR A 319 10.29 -2.36 46.31
C THR A 319 10.05 -1.14 47.21
N GLY A 320 10.15 0.05 46.63
CA GLY A 320 9.94 1.32 47.33
C GLY A 320 9.37 2.41 46.43
N ARG A 321 8.96 3.52 47.05
CA ARG A 321 8.61 4.77 46.36
C ARG A 321 9.81 5.70 46.41
N PHE A 322 10.21 6.21 45.26
CA PHE A 322 11.31 7.15 45.12
C PHE A 322 10.81 8.40 44.38
N THR A 323 11.23 9.58 44.83
CA THR A 323 11.01 10.83 44.11
C THR A 323 12.22 11.74 44.23
N PHE A 324 12.59 12.37 43.13
CA PHE A 324 13.64 13.37 43.02
C PHE A 324 13.14 14.56 42.20
N ASP A 325 13.27 15.78 42.72
CA ASP A 325 12.80 17.01 42.07
C ASP A 325 13.94 17.98 41.71
N GLY A 326 15.17 17.47 41.62
CA GLY A 326 16.38 18.26 41.37
C GLY A 326 17.09 18.71 42.64
N LYS A 327 16.37 18.82 43.76
CA LYS A 327 16.94 19.26 45.04
C LYS A 327 16.60 18.34 46.20
N MET A 328 15.36 17.89 46.30
CA MET A 328 14.86 16.99 47.33
C MET A 328 14.87 15.55 46.84
N VAL A 329 15.31 14.65 47.70
CA VAL A 329 15.21 13.21 47.54
C VAL A 329 14.23 12.69 48.58
N LYS A 330 13.28 11.85 48.17
CA LYS A 330 12.45 11.06 49.09
C LYS A 330 12.51 9.60 48.67
N LEU A 331 12.76 8.72 49.65
CA LEU A 331 12.84 7.28 49.42
C LEU A 331 12.10 6.57 50.56
N ASN A 332 11.08 5.79 50.21
CA ASN A 332 10.33 4.98 51.15
C ASN A 332 10.36 3.51 50.72
N PHE A 333 10.87 2.61 51.55
CA PHE A 333 10.92 1.18 51.24
C PHE A 333 10.85 0.30 52.50
N SER A 334 10.44 -0.95 52.33
CA SER A 334 10.43 -1.95 53.40
C SER A 334 11.75 -2.76 53.37
N PRO A 335 12.44 -2.96 54.51
CA PRO A 335 13.62 -3.83 54.59
C PRO A 335 13.26 -5.33 54.50
N ILE A 336 11.97 -5.68 54.59
CA ILE A 336 11.46 -7.03 54.42
C ILE A 336 10.91 -7.16 52.99
N PRO A 337 11.38 -8.13 52.18
CA PRO A 337 10.81 -8.39 50.86
C PRO A 337 9.32 -8.73 50.97
N ALA A 338 8.51 -8.23 50.05
CA ALA A 338 7.09 -8.62 50.00
C ALA A 338 7.00 -10.14 49.75
N ARG A 339 6.41 -10.89 50.70
CA ARG A 339 6.07 -12.30 50.48
C ARG A 339 5.11 -12.37 49.29
N ARG A 340 5.50 -13.03 48.20
CA ARG A 340 4.53 -13.44 47.17
C ARG A 340 3.46 -14.30 47.88
N PRO A 341 2.16 -14.05 47.69
CA PRO A 341 1.13 -14.97 48.16
C PRO A 341 1.43 -16.33 47.54
N GLY A 342 1.62 -17.35 48.39
CA GLY A 342 1.91 -18.70 47.94
C GLY A 342 0.80 -19.18 47.01
N GLY A 343 1.19 -19.77 45.87
CA GLY A 343 0.28 -20.47 44.97
C GLY A 343 -0.33 -21.66 45.69
N GLY A 344 -1.53 -21.46 46.22
CA GLY A 344 -2.45 -22.51 46.66
C GLY A 344 -3.55 -22.64 45.62
N ASN A 345 -3.60 -23.78 44.94
CA ASN A 345 -4.62 -24.12 43.95
C ASN A 345 -5.97 -24.29 44.68
N ALA A 346 -6.93 -23.39 44.45
CA ALA A 346 -8.32 -23.57 44.85
C ALA A 346 -9.22 -23.14 43.70
N GLY A 347 -9.92 -24.11 43.12
CA GLY A 347 -10.82 -23.90 42.00
C GLY A 347 -12.14 -23.25 42.40
N GLY A 348 -12.79 -22.68 41.38
CA GLY A 348 -14.25 -22.50 41.31
C GLY A 348 -14.78 -21.14 41.76
N GLY A 349 -15.38 -20.39 40.82
CA GLY A 349 -16.37 -19.35 41.15
C GLY A 349 -16.30 -18.11 40.28
N PHE A 350 -17.03 -18.09 39.16
CA PHE A 350 -17.36 -16.88 38.42
C PHE A 350 -18.34 -16.02 39.23
N GLY A 351 -18.01 -14.75 39.45
CA GLY A 351 -18.92 -13.77 40.03
C GLY A 351 -18.36 -12.34 39.92
N GLY A 352 -18.98 -11.52 39.07
CA GLY A 352 -18.54 -10.17 38.75
C GLY A 352 -18.73 -9.17 39.89
N GLY A 353 -17.86 -8.16 39.90
CA GLY A 353 -17.97 -7.00 40.78
C GLY A 353 -16.82 -6.02 40.56
N ARG A 354 -17.05 -4.98 39.75
CA ARG A 354 -16.16 -3.83 39.63
C ARG A 354 -16.24 -3.02 40.92
N GLY A 355 -15.26 -3.21 41.79
CA GLY A 355 -14.94 -2.32 42.91
C GLY A 355 -13.45 -2.03 42.90
N GLY A 356 -13.08 -0.76 42.73
CA GLY A 356 -11.69 -0.32 42.78
C GLY A 356 -11.10 -0.62 44.15
N ALA A 357 -10.29 -1.67 44.24
CA ALA A 357 -9.45 -1.91 45.39
C ALA A 357 -8.33 -0.86 45.37
N ALA A 358 -8.47 0.17 46.20
CA ALA A 358 -7.32 0.91 46.68
C ALA A 358 -6.33 -0.13 47.23
N ALA A 359 -5.13 -0.20 46.64
CA ALA A 359 -4.06 -1.01 47.18
C ALA A 359 -3.91 -0.62 48.66
N ALA A 360 -4.22 -1.55 49.56
CA ALA A 360 -4.06 -1.34 50.99
C ALA A 360 -2.62 -0.86 51.22
N ALA A 361 -2.49 0.28 51.90
CA ALA A 361 -1.18 0.81 52.29
C ALA A 361 -0.41 -0.33 52.99
N PRO A 362 0.88 -0.56 52.68
CA PRO A 362 1.63 -1.59 53.37
C PRO A 362 1.71 -1.21 54.85
N THR A 363 0.96 -1.88 55.72
CA THR A 363 0.99 -1.72 57.18
C THR A 363 2.16 -2.50 57.77
N GLY A 364 3.30 -2.47 57.09
CA GLY A 364 4.53 -3.12 57.49
C GLY A 364 5.63 -2.12 57.82
N PRO A 365 6.68 -2.55 58.53
CA PRO A 365 7.84 -1.73 58.88
C PRO A 365 8.46 -1.09 57.63
N GLN A 366 8.57 0.24 57.58
CA GLN A 366 9.14 1.00 56.46
C GLN A 366 10.20 2.00 56.90
N TYR A 367 11.26 2.14 56.10
CA TYR A 367 12.15 3.30 56.15
C TYR A 367 11.53 4.44 55.37
N ARG A 368 11.39 5.63 55.99
CA ARG A 368 10.93 6.85 55.32
C ARG A 368 12.04 7.89 55.34
N LEU A 369 12.72 8.04 54.20
CA LEU A 369 13.89 8.90 54.07
C LEU A 369 13.52 10.17 53.29
N SER A 370 13.98 11.32 53.77
CA SER A 370 13.94 12.57 53.03
C SER A 370 15.27 13.31 53.17
N GLY A 371 15.73 13.95 52.11
CA GLY A 371 17.02 14.63 52.13
C GLY A 371 17.20 15.58 50.96
N VAL A 372 18.37 16.20 50.91
CA VAL A 372 18.77 17.11 49.84
C VAL A 372 19.87 16.48 49.00
N SER A 373 19.87 16.81 47.72
CA SER A 373 20.96 16.50 46.80
C SER A 373 21.93 17.66 46.71
N SER A 374 23.22 17.35 46.84
CA SER A 374 24.35 18.22 46.49
C SER A 374 25.12 17.60 45.31
N GLY A 375 24.41 17.37 44.20
CA GLY A 375 24.95 16.73 43.00
C GLY A 375 25.01 15.21 43.13
N THR A 376 26.22 14.65 43.16
CA THR A 376 26.47 13.20 43.24
C THR A 376 26.32 12.62 44.65
N ASN A 377 26.18 13.47 45.66
CA ASN A 377 25.99 13.08 47.06
C ASN A 377 24.65 13.58 47.57
N TRP A 378 23.87 12.69 48.16
CA TRP A 378 22.58 12.98 48.78
C TRP A 378 22.66 12.66 50.26
N ASN A 379 22.05 13.47 51.10
CA ASN A 379 22.01 13.23 52.54
C ASN A 379 20.72 13.77 53.15
N GLY A 380 20.35 13.21 54.29
CA GLY A 380 19.19 13.68 55.01
C GLY A 380 18.83 12.87 56.23
N THR A 381 17.58 13.04 56.65
CA THR A 381 17.01 12.42 57.84
C THR A 381 15.84 11.53 57.45
N GLY A 382 15.51 10.58 58.30
CA GLY A 382 14.34 9.75 58.11
C GLY A 382 13.83 9.16 59.40
N GLU A 383 12.85 8.29 59.26
CA GLU A 383 12.33 7.47 60.34
C GLU A 383 12.50 5.99 59.97
N ASP A 384 12.95 5.18 60.93
CA ASP A 384 13.02 3.74 60.79
C ASP A 384 11.67 3.06 61.04
N THR A 385 11.68 1.74 60.97
CA THR A 385 10.51 0.89 61.11
C THR A 385 9.84 0.93 62.49
N ALA A 386 10.55 1.42 63.50
CA ALA A 386 10.09 1.59 64.88
C ALA A 386 9.78 3.07 65.21
N GLY A 387 9.90 3.98 64.23
CA GLY A 387 9.68 5.41 64.40
C GLY A 387 10.89 6.17 64.98
N ASN A 388 12.06 5.52 65.10
CA ASN A 388 13.26 6.22 65.54
C ASN A 388 13.78 7.13 64.43
N LYS A 389 14.31 8.29 64.81
CA LYS A 389 14.98 9.20 63.88
C LYS A 389 16.31 8.63 63.44
N ILE A 390 16.55 8.63 62.15
CA ILE A 390 17.76 8.13 61.50
C ILE A 390 18.36 9.17 60.56
N THR A 391 19.64 9.03 60.25
CA THR A 391 20.29 9.81 59.19
C THR A 391 20.68 8.88 58.06
N TRP A 392 20.71 9.38 56.84
CA TRP A 392 21.10 8.59 55.68
C TRP A 392 21.95 9.43 54.72
N SER A 393 22.76 8.74 53.94
CA SER A 393 23.52 9.30 52.83
C SER A 393 23.54 8.35 51.66
N ALA A 394 23.45 8.87 50.43
CA ALA A 394 23.68 8.13 49.21
C ALA A 394 24.79 8.82 48.40
N SER A 395 25.81 8.07 47.99
CA SER A 395 26.88 8.57 47.13
C SER A 395 26.85 7.85 45.78
N PHE A 396 26.97 8.60 44.69
CA PHE A 396 27.02 8.03 43.34
C PHE A 396 28.22 7.09 43.22
N ALA A 397 27.95 5.82 42.90
CA ALA A 397 28.96 4.79 42.76
C ALA A 397 29.38 4.64 41.29
N SER A 398 28.42 4.47 40.39
CA SER A 398 28.68 4.34 38.96
C SER A 398 27.44 4.70 38.15
N ALA A 399 27.66 5.15 36.91
CA ALA A 399 26.58 5.13 35.93
C ALA A 399 26.20 3.67 35.71
N VAL A 400 24.90 3.34 35.75
CA VAL A 400 24.44 2.06 35.19
C VAL A 400 24.99 2.03 33.78
N THR A 401 25.78 0.99 33.45
CA THR A 401 26.39 0.84 32.13
C THR A 401 25.28 1.10 31.12
N ALA A 402 25.37 2.22 30.40
CA ALA A 402 24.46 2.44 29.29
C ALA A 402 24.52 1.16 28.47
N SER A 403 23.38 0.51 28.24
CA SER A 403 23.32 -0.49 27.18
C SER A 403 23.92 0.23 25.99
N THR A 404 25.13 -0.18 25.61
CA THR A 404 25.84 0.42 24.49
C THR A 404 24.85 0.45 23.36
N ASP A 405 24.60 1.66 22.83
CA ASP A 405 23.56 1.91 21.84
C ASP A 405 23.55 0.76 20.83
N THR A 406 22.61 -0.17 21.00
CA THR A 406 22.60 -1.38 20.21
C THR A 406 22.26 -1.02 18.76
N ALA A 407 21.67 0.16 18.52
CA ALA A 407 21.50 0.74 17.19
C ALA A 407 22.84 1.16 16.58
N ALA A 408 23.75 1.77 17.35
CA ALA A 408 25.12 2.03 16.89
C ALA A 408 25.91 0.74 16.60
N ARG A 409 25.62 -0.35 17.32
CA ARG A 409 26.22 -1.69 17.07
C ARG A 409 25.63 -2.43 15.86
N ARG A 410 24.46 -2.01 15.38
CA ARG A 410 23.84 -2.48 14.11
C ARG A 410 24.24 -1.63 12.91
N ARG A 411 25.13 -0.64 13.07
CA ARG A 411 25.78 0.00 11.93
C ARG A 411 26.63 -1.05 11.22
N PRO A 412 26.37 -1.35 9.94
CA PRO A 412 27.36 -2.03 9.12
C PRO A 412 28.63 -1.18 9.18
N ALA A 413 29.73 -1.76 9.66
CA ALA A 413 31.02 -1.11 9.68
C ALA A 413 31.55 -1.03 8.24
N GLY A 414 31.27 0.06 7.54
CA GLY A 414 31.75 0.33 6.18
C GLY A 414 30.68 1.01 5.31
N PRO A 415 31.05 1.64 4.18
CA PRO A 415 30.08 2.12 3.22
C PRO A 415 29.26 0.92 2.72
N GLN A 416 27.97 0.87 3.03
CA GLN A 416 27.08 -0.13 2.45
C GLN A 416 27.17 0.01 0.93
N ARG A 417 27.48 -1.10 0.25
CA ARG A 417 27.38 -1.16 -1.21
C ARG A 417 25.90 -1.22 -1.57
N LEU A 418 25.26 -0.06 -1.56
CA LEU A 418 23.88 0.10 -1.98
C LEU A 418 23.74 -0.32 -3.45
N ALA A 419 22.58 -0.89 -3.80
CA ALA A 419 22.25 -1.10 -5.19
C ALA A 419 22.32 0.21 -5.99
N LYS A 420 22.67 0.09 -7.27
CA LYS A 420 22.63 1.22 -8.18
C LYS A 420 21.20 1.41 -8.70
N VAL A 421 20.81 2.67 -8.85
CA VAL A 421 19.63 3.06 -9.63
C VAL A 421 19.85 2.62 -11.07
N THR A 422 18.83 2.00 -11.66
CA THR A 422 18.82 1.56 -13.06
C THR A 422 17.63 2.17 -13.79
N PHE A 423 17.70 2.21 -15.12
CA PHE A 423 16.69 2.79 -15.99
C PHE A 423 16.21 1.73 -17.00
N PRO A 424 14.98 1.21 -16.85
CA PRO A 424 14.04 1.45 -15.75
C PRO A 424 14.49 0.79 -14.44
N PHE A 425 13.79 1.09 -13.35
CA PHE A 425 14.13 0.58 -12.01
C PHE A 425 13.67 -0.88 -11.79
N ASP A 426 13.86 -1.73 -12.80
CA ASP A 426 13.48 -3.14 -12.79
C ASP A 426 14.55 -3.99 -13.52
N GLY A 427 14.26 -5.26 -13.74
CA GLY A 427 15.07 -6.18 -14.53
C GLY A 427 15.39 -5.61 -15.93
N TYR A 428 16.60 -5.92 -16.42
CA TYR A 428 17.11 -5.43 -17.71
C TYR A 428 17.25 -3.91 -17.82
N GLY A 429 17.26 -3.17 -16.69
CA GLY A 429 17.55 -1.74 -16.66
C GLY A 429 19.04 -1.40 -16.84
N TRP A 430 19.31 -0.23 -17.39
CA TRP A 430 20.65 0.30 -17.61
C TRP A 430 21.15 1.09 -16.39
N GLU A 431 22.42 0.97 -16.00
CA GLU A 431 22.99 1.83 -14.93
C GLU A 431 23.10 3.30 -15.37
N GLU A 432 23.33 3.53 -16.67
CA GLU A 432 23.29 4.84 -17.31
C GLU A 432 22.30 4.79 -18.47
N ALA A 433 21.50 5.85 -18.64
CA ALA A 433 20.60 5.96 -19.78
C ALA A 433 21.38 5.83 -21.12
N PRO A 434 20.89 5.02 -22.08
CA PRO A 434 21.55 4.85 -23.38
C PRO A 434 21.79 6.19 -24.08
N LYS A 435 23.02 6.41 -24.56
CA LYS A 435 23.41 7.61 -25.31
C LYS A 435 23.38 7.31 -26.81
N GLN A 436 22.98 8.31 -27.59
CA GLN A 436 22.98 8.20 -29.04
C GLN A 436 24.41 8.24 -29.58
N GLU A 437 24.78 7.27 -30.41
CA GLU A 437 26.10 7.14 -31.03
C GLU A 437 25.97 7.14 -32.56
N ASP A 438 27.01 7.59 -33.28
CA ASP A 438 27.15 7.34 -34.71
C ASP A 438 27.62 5.89 -34.91
N LEU A 439 26.93 5.12 -35.74
CA LEU A 439 27.15 3.68 -35.92
C LEU A 439 27.37 3.34 -37.41
N LEU A 440 28.31 2.45 -37.70
CA LEU A 440 28.50 1.87 -39.03
C LEU A 440 28.28 0.36 -38.95
N ILE A 441 27.12 -0.10 -39.40
CA ILE A 441 26.80 -1.53 -39.49
C ILE A 441 27.35 -2.03 -40.82
N LYS A 442 28.23 -3.04 -40.80
CA LYS A 442 28.89 -3.56 -42.00
C LYS A 442 28.41 -4.94 -42.40
N ASN A 443 28.39 -5.20 -43.70
CA ASN A 443 28.20 -6.51 -44.30
C ASN A 443 26.89 -7.24 -43.91
N ALA A 444 25.82 -6.49 -43.66
CA ALA A 444 24.51 -7.04 -43.35
C ALA A 444 23.75 -7.47 -44.61
N THR A 445 22.75 -8.33 -44.42
CA THR A 445 21.61 -8.42 -45.35
C THR A 445 20.56 -7.39 -44.96
N VAL A 446 20.41 -6.33 -45.76
CA VAL A 446 19.53 -5.20 -45.48
C VAL A 446 18.20 -5.37 -46.22
N TRP A 447 17.09 -5.35 -45.48
CA TRP A 447 15.73 -5.33 -46.02
C TRP A 447 15.22 -3.90 -46.03
N THR A 448 15.17 -3.29 -47.22
CA THR A 448 14.83 -1.87 -47.37
C THR A 448 13.35 -1.57 -47.16
N SER A 449 12.48 -2.56 -47.41
CA SER A 449 11.02 -2.38 -47.51
C SER A 449 10.61 -1.35 -48.56
N GLU A 450 11.50 -1.12 -49.53
CA GLU A 450 11.35 -0.18 -50.65
C GLU A 450 11.61 -0.93 -51.97
N LYS A 451 11.60 -0.22 -53.09
CA LYS A 451 11.80 -0.80 -54.44
C LYS A 451 13.10 -1.62 -54.58
N GLU A 452 14.15 -1.27 -53.84
CA GLU A 452 15.43 -1.96 -53.85
C GLU A 452 15.38 -3.37 -53.21
N GLY A 453 14.34 -3.66 -52.42
CA GLY A 453 14.12 -4.97 -51.82
C GLY A 453 15.23 -5.40 -50.84
N LYS A 454 15.77 -6.60 -51.04
CA LYS A 454 16.79 -7.23 -50.19
C LYS A 454 18.18 -6.98 -50.77
N LEU A 455 19.05 -6.31 -50.00
CA LEU A 455 20.43 -6.00 -50.35
C LEU A 455 21.41 -6.86 -49.54
N GLU A 456 22.23 -7.66 -50.21
CA GLU A 456 23.23 -8.51 -49.56
C GLU A 456 24.59 -7.81 -49.45
N ASN A 457 25.37 -8.16 -48.42
CA ASN A 457 26.69 -7.60 -48.12
C ASN A 457 26.70 -6.06 -48.14
N THR A 458 25.74 -5.46 -47.43
CA THR A 458 25.47 -4.03 -47.46
C THR A 458 25.77 -3.39 -46.10
N ASP A 459 26.32 -2.20 -46.14
CA ASP A 459 26.66 -1.37 -44.99
C ASP A 459 25.57 -0.29 -44.77
N VAL A 460 25.31 0.04 -43.51
CA VAL A 460 24.37 1.08 -43.09
C VAL A 460 25.08 2.02 -42.11
N LEU A 461 25.23 3.29 -42.51
CA LEU A 461 25.78 4.34 -41.66
C LEU A 461 24.64 5.11 -40.99
N LEU A 462 24.66 5.13 -39.66
CA LEU A 462 23.77 5.90 -38.80
C LEU A 462 24.52 7.11 -38.25
N LYS A 463 23.96 8.30 -38.43
CA LYS A 463 24.47 9.55 -37.82
C LYS A 463 23.37 10.31 -37.13
N GLY A 464 23.64 10.78 -35.91
CA GLY A 464 22.66 11.57 -35.17
C GLY A 464 21.30 10.88 -35.03
N GLY A 465 21.28 9.55 -34.90
CA GLY A 465 20.06 8.75 -34.76
C GLY A 465 19.25 8.55 -36.05
N LYS A 466 19.81 8.92 -37.21
CA LYS A 466 19.20 8.77 -38.54
C LYS A 466 20.06 7.93 -39.45
N ILE A 467 19.44 7.24 -40.41
CA ILE A 467 20.16 6.59 -41.50
C ILE A 467 20.75 7.69 -42.39
N SER A 468 22.08 7.76 -42.43
CA SER A 468 22.82 8.74 -43.24
C SER A 468 23.14 8.19 -44.63
N LYS A 469 23.57 6.92 -44.71
CA LYS A 469 23.89 6.25 -45.98
C LYS A 469 23.61 4.75 -45.90
N ILE A 470 23.22 4.17 -47.03
CA ILE A 470 23.15 2.72 -47.27
C ILE A 470 23.97 2.45 -48.52
N GLY A 471 24.85 1.45 -48.50
CA GLY A 471 25.71 1.14 -49.65
C GLY A 471 26.74 0.09 -49.33
N LYS A 472 27.75 -0.06 -50.19
CA LYS A 472 28.87 -0.98 -49.96
C LYS A 472 30.14 -0.22 -49.67
N ASN A 473 31.03 -0.82 -48.88
CA ASN A 473 32.35 -0.28 -48.54
C ASN A 473 32.28 1.11 -47.91
N LEU A 474 31.29 1.33 -47.04
CA LEU A 474 31.18 2.58 -46.30
C LEU A 474 32.29 2.65 -45.24
N SER A 475 32.76 3.87 -44.98
CA SER A 475 33.73 4.17 -43.93
C SER A 475 33.37 5.48 -43.24
N ASP A 476 33.55 5.52 -41.92
CA ASP A 476 33.43 6.72 -41.12
C ASP A 476 34.31 6.58 -39.88
N ALA A 477 35.23 7.52 -39.67
CA ALA A 477 36.20 7.45 -38.58
C ALA A 477 35.59 7.77 -37.20
N GLY A 478 34.45 8.47 -37.15
CA GLY A 478 33.74 8.82 -35.92
C GLY A 478 32.66 7.81 -35.54
N ALA A 479 32.28 6.92 -36.45
CA ALA A 479 31.24 5.93 -36.20
C ALA A 479 31.82 4.65 -35.56
N LYS A 480 31.11 4.12 -34.57
CA LYS A 480 31.40 2.80 -34.01
C LYS A 480 30.99 1.72 -35.01
N VAL A 481 31.95 0.86 -35.36
CA VAL A 481 31.74 -0.19 -36.36
C VAL A 481 31.12 -1.43 -35.72
N ILE A 482 30.06 -1.95 -36.34
CA ILE A 482 29.41 -3.21 -35.97
C ILE A 482 29.53 -4.16 -37.16
N ASP A 483 30.17 -5.32 -36.98
CA ASP A 483 30.18 -6.37 -37.99
C ASP A 483 28.87 -7.17 -37.92
N ALA A 484 28.07 -7.07 -38.98
CA ALA A 484 26.79 -7.75 -39.14
C ALA A 484 26.84 -8.84 -40.22
N THR A 485 28.02 -9.40 -40.48
CA THR A 485 28.20 -10.56 -41.37
C THR A 485 27.26 -11.71 -40.97
N GLY A 486 26.44 -12.17 -41.93
CA GLY A 486 25.45 -13.24 -41.70
C GLY A 486 24.25 -12.80 -40.85
N LYS A 487 24.09 -11.50 -40.56
CA LYS A 487 22.94 -10.93 -39.85
C LYS A 487 22.03 -10.17 -40.81
N HIS A 488 20.80 -9.95 -40.36
CA HIS A 488 19.80 -9.19 -41.08
C HIS A 488 19.55 -7.85 -40.39
N VAL A 489 19.38 -6.81 -41.19
CA VAL A 489 18.92 -5.49 -40.75
C VAL A 489 17.60 -5.21 -41.45
N THR A 490 16.56 -4.92 -40.68
CA THR A 490 15.24 -4.55 -41.18
C THR A 490 14.85 -3.19 -40.62
N ALA A 491 13.84 -2.55 -41.21
CA ALA A 491 13.11 -1.52 -40.49
C ALA A 491 12.47 -2.12 -39.23
N GLY A 492 12.33 -1.31 -38.18
CA GLY A 492 11.60 -1.73 -37.00
C GLY A 492 10.10 -1.80 -37.29
N ILE A 493 9.42 -2.79 -36.72
CA ILE A 493 7.97 -2.96 -36.89
C ILE A 493 7.25 -1.78 -36.21
N ILE A 494 6.14 -1.36 -36.82
CA ILE A 494 5.22 -0.35 -36.31
C ILE A 494 3.92 -1.07 -35.94
N ASP A 495 3.51 -0.98 -34.68
CA ASP A 495 2.23 -1.48 -34.20
C ASP A 495 1.21 -0.32 -34.24
N GLU A 496 0.29 -0.33 -35.21
CA GLU A 496 -0.68 0.76 -35.36
C GLU A 496 -1.84 0.74 -34.36
N HIS A 497 -1.99 -0.31 -33.55
CA HIS A 497 -3.07 -0.38 -32.57
C HIS A 497 -2.68 -1.14 -31.32
N SER A 498 -2.20 -0.39 -30.33
CA SER A 498 -1.70 -0.95 -29.09
C SER A 498 -2.31 -0.30 -27.84
N HIS A 499 -2.18 -1.03 -26.74
CA HIS A 499 -2.57 -0.58 -25.39
C HIS A 499 -1.39 -0.69 -24.40
N ILE A 500 -0.19 -1.03 -24.89
CA ILE A 500 1.01 -1.10 -24.06
C ILE A 500 1.39 0.28 -23.53
N ALA A 501 2.19 0.31 -22.47
CA ALA A 501 2.78 1.53 -21.92
C ALA A 501 1.74 2.59 -21.52
N ALA A 502 0.48 2.22 -21.27
CA ALA A 502 -0.56 3.07 -20.71
C ALA A 502 -1.06 2.48 -19.40
N ALA A 503 -1.19 3.29 -18.34
CA ALA A 503 -1.62 2.82 -17.03
C ALA A 503 -3.14 2.54 -16.95
N SER A 504 -3.92 3.15 -17.84
CA SER A 504 -5.35 2.94 -18.04
C SER A 504 -5.71 3.18 -19.51
N ILE A 505 -6.73 2.49 -20.00
CA ILE A 505 -7.06 2.49 -21.44
C ILE A 505 -8.36 3.21 -21.76
N ASN A 506 -9.32 3.22 -20.86
CA ASN A 506 -10.63 3.85 -21.09
C ASN A 506 -11.05 4.67 -19.86
N GLU A 507 -11.79 5.75 -20.09
CA GLU A 507 -12.47 6.51 -19.05
C GLU A 507 -13.92 6.01 -18.93
N GLY A 508 -14.19 5.20 -17.91
CA GLY A 508 -15.46 4.48 -17.76
C GLY A 508 -16.65 5.35 -17.36
N GLY A 509 -16.43 6.61 -16.97
CA GLY A 509 -17.47 7.52 -16.49
C GLY A 509 -18.36 8.11 -17.59
N GLN A 510 -17.93 8.12 -18.85
CA GLN A 510 -18.64 8.77 -19.96
C GLN A 510 -18.45 8.03 -21.28
N SER A 511 -19.42 8.12 -22.20
CA SER A 511 -19.31 7.46 -23.52
C SER A 511 -18.50 8.28 -24.54
N VAL A 512 -18.37 9.59 -24.31
CA VAL A 512 -17.60 10.52 -25.15
C VAL A 512 -16.62 11.25 -24.24
N THR A 513 -15.34 10.96 -24.42
CA THR A 513 -14.24 11.46 -23.58
C THR A 513 -13.16 12.08 -24.47
N SER A 514 -13.57 12.98 -25.36
CA SER A 514 -12.68 13.63 -26.34
C SER A 514 -11.53 14.45 -25.71
N GLU A 515 -11.71 14.84 -24.45
CA GLU A 515 -10.80 15.63 -23.64
C GLU A 515 -9.65 14.83 -23.04
N VAL A 516 -9.79 13.52 -22.84
CA VAL A 516 -8.73 12.72 -22.21
C VAL A 516 -7.61 12.39 -23.20
N ARG A 517 -6.38 12.28 -22.68
CA ARG A 517 -5.16 12.11 -23.48
C ARG A 517 -4.39 10.90 -23.00
N ILE A 518 -4.14 9.93 -23.88
CA ILE A 518 -3.19 8.83 -23.60
C ILE A 518 -1.81 9.38 -23.24
N ALA A 519 -1.42 10.52 -23.81
CA ALA A 519 -0.17 11.21 -23.54
C ALA A 519 0.09 11.53 -22.06
N ASP A 520 -0.98 11.71 -21.27
CA ASP A 520 -0.89 11.98 -19.83
C ASP A 520 -0.80 10.71 -19.00
N ASN A 521 -1.08 9.56 -19.61
CA ASN A 521 -1.28 8.29 -18.93
C ASN A 521 -0.25 7.21 -19.32
N LEU A 522 0.87 7.64 -19.91
CA LEU A 522 1.93 6.72 -20.32
C LEU A 522 2.73 6.19 -19.12
N ASN A 523 2.95 4.88 -19.06
CA ASN A 523 3.86 4.21 -18.14
C ASN A 523 5.14 3.78 -18.90
N PRO A 524 6.25 4.50 -18.73
CA PRO A 524 7.48 4.23 -19.47
C PRO A 524 8.28 3.02 -18.93
N GLU A 525 7.86 2.43 -17.81
CA GLU A 525 8.48 1.25 -17.22
C GLU A 525 7.69 -0.04 -17.48
N ASP A 526 6.66 0.00 -18.33
CA ASP A 526 5.92 -1.19 -18.73
C ASP A 526 6.85 -2.20 -19.41
N ILE A 527 7.02 -3.37 -18.79
CA ILE A 527 7.85 -4.47 -19.30
C ILE A 527 7.48 -4.92 -20.72
N ASN A 528 6.24 -4.66 -21.15
CA ASN A 528 5.83 -4.95 -22.52
C ASN A 528 6.56 -4.09 -23.55
N ILE A 529 7.11 -2.93 -23.19
CA ILE A 529 8.03 -2.16 -24.04
C ILE A 529 9.25 -3.01 -24.39
N TYR A 530 9.87 -3.63 -23.38
CA TYR A 530 11.03 -4.51 -23.58
C TYR A 530 10.67 -5.75 -24.40
N ARG A 531 9.52 -6.38 -24.10
CA ARG A 531 9.05 -7.56 -24.85
C ARG A 531 8.78 -7.26 -26.32
N GLN A 532 8.13 -6.13 -26.62
CA GLN A 532 7.86 -5.67 -27.98
C GLN A 532 9.17 -5.34 -28.74
N LEU A 533 10.12 -4.66 -28.07
CA LEU A 533 11.46 -4.44 -28.62
C LEU A 533 12.16 -5.76 -28.97
N SER A 534 12.04 -6.78 -28.11
CA SER A 534 12.62 -8.12 -28.37
C SER A 534 11.99 -8.83 -29.57
N GLY A 535 10.74 -8.50 -29.90
CA GLY A 535 10.03 -8.97 -31.09
C GLY A 535 10.29 -8.13 -32.35
N GLY A 536 11.08 -7.05 -32.26
CA GLY A 536 11.39 -6.17 -33.39
C GLY A 536 10.44 -4.99 -33.58
N VAL A 537 9.46 -4.79 -32.69
CA VAL A 537 8.59 -3.60 -32.68
C VAL A 537 9.34 -2.42 -32.08
N THR A 538 9.35 -1.28 -32.77
CA THR A 538 10.10 -0.10 -32.35
C THR A 538 9.24 1.14 -32.16
N SER A 539 8.02 1.13 -32.71
CA SER A 539 7.06 2.23 -32.62
C SER A 539 5.67 1.65 -32.45
N SER A 540 4.84 2.32 -31.64
CA SER A 540 3.46 1.90 -31.41
C SER A 540 2.54 3.11 -31.36
N HIS A 541 1.34 2.97 -31.91
CA HIS A 541 0.25 3.90 -31.71
C HIS A 541 -0.59 3.42 -30.54
N ILE A 542 -0.60 4.20 -29.46
CA ILE A 542 -1.34 3.86 -28.25
C ILE A 542 -2.70 4.52 -28.31
N LEU A 543 -3.75 3.70 -28.31
CA LEU A 543 -5.13 4.15 -28.44
C LEU A 543 -5.94 3.80 -27.20
N HIS A 544 -7.02 4.56 -27.02
CA HIS A 544 -8.12 4.15 -26.17
C HIS A 544 -8.72 2.83 -26.69
N GLY A 545 -9.33 2.07 -25.79
CA GLY A 545 -10.03 0.84 -26.13
C GLY A 545 -11.38 1.11 -26.79
N SER A 546 -12.27 0.12 -26.74
CA SER A 546 -13.59 0.16 -27.37
C SER A 546 -14.73 0.45 -26.40
N ALA A 547 -14.44 0.83 -25.14
CA ALA A 547 -15.48 1.08 -24.15
C ALA A 547 -16.27 2.38 -24.41
N ASN A 548 -15.60 3.39 -24.96
CA ASN A 548 -16.18 4.69 -25.28
C ASN A 548 -16.47 4.80 -26.78
N THR A 549 -17.57 5.44 -27.16
CA THR A 549 -17.86 5.75 -28.57
C THR A 549 -16.79 6.68 -29.15
N ILE A 550 -16.36 7.65 -28.36
CA ILE A 550 -15.19 8.50 -28.62
C ILE A 550 -14.30 8.40 -27.38
N GLY A 551 -13.17 7.70 -27.49
CA GLY A 551 -12.29 7.41 -26.35
C GLY A 551 -11.37 8.55 -25.93
N GLY A 552 -11.01 9.44 -26.87
CA GLY A 552 -10.12 10.57 -26.60
C GLY A 552 -8.86 10.56 -27.46
N GLN A 553 -7.92 11.46 -27.12
CA GLN A 553 -6.68 11.67 -27.84
C GLN A 553 -5.69 10.52 -27.64
N THR A 554 -5.24 9.94 -28.74
CA THR A 554 -4.26 8.83 -28.80
C THR A 554 -2.83 9.37 -28.79
N GLN A 555 -1.83 8.49 -28.66
CA GLN A 555 -0.43 8.90 -28.65
C GLN A 555 0.46 7.95 -29.46
N LEU A 556 1.21 8.50 -30.42
CA LEU A 556 2.31 7.78 -31.07
C LEU A 556 3.54 7.78 -30.18
N ILE A 557 4.13 6.60 -29.94
CA ILE A 557 5.34 6.44 -29.14
C ILE A 557 6.41 5.65 -29.88
N LYS A 558 7.68 5.98 -29.62
CA LYS A 558 8.85 5.19 -29.96
C LYS A 558 9.27 4.42 -28.72
N LEU A 559 9.41 3.11 -28.85
CA LEU A 559 9.76 2.23 -27.74
C LEU A 559 11.24 2.45 -27.36
N ARG A 560 11.47 3.08 -26.21
CA ARG A 560 12.80 3.39 -25.68
C ARG A 560 12.90 2.90 -24.24
N TRP A 561 13.38 1.67 -24.06
CA TRP A 561 13.51 1.06 -22.75
C TRP A 561 14.43 1.89 -21.83
N GLY A 562 13.87 2.36 -20.70
CA GLY A 562 14.56 3.22 -19.73
C GLY A 562 14.36 4.72 -19.92
N ALA A 563 13.64 5.16 -20.96
CA ALA A 563 13.29 6.57 -21.14
C ALA A 563 12.26 7.07 -20.09
N ASN A 564 11.99 8.38 -20.04
CA ASN A 564 10.75 8.88 -19.39
C ASN A 564 9.60 8.82 -20.39
N ASP A 565 8.40 9.11 -19.90
CA ASP A 565 7.17 9.13 -20.68
C ASP A 565 7.13 10.19 -21.79
N ASP A 566 7.77 11.34 -21.60
CA ASP A 566 7.87 12.37 -22.65
C ASP A 566 8.81 11.95 -23.80
N ASP A 567 9.91 11.30 -23.46
CA ASP A 567 10.92 10.80 -24.40
C ASP A 567 10.43 9.58 -25.18
N LEU A 568 9.36 8.91 -24.73
CA LEU A 568 8.65 7.92 -25.54
C LEU A 568 7.87 8.59 -26.68
N LYS A 569 7.39 9.81 -26.54
CA LYS A 569 6.49 10.44 -27.52
C LYS A 569 7.23 10.80 -28.81
N PHE A 570 6.55 10.65 -29.94
CA PHE A 570 6.99 11.27 -31.19
C PHE A 570 6.77 12.78 -31.10
N LYS A 571 7.87 13.54 -31.01
CA LYS A 571 7.80 15.01 -30.96
C LYS A 571 7.26 15.55 -32.30
N GLY A 572 6.21 16.37 -32.22
CA GLY A 572 5.60 17.02 -33.38
C GLY A 572 4.77 16.10 -34.28
N SER A 573 4.36 14.92 -33.79
CA SER A 573 3.37 14.10 -34.51
C SER A 573 1.98 14.76 -34.48
N ASP A 574 1.20 14.53 -35.52
CA ASP A 574 -0.22 14.90 -35.53
C ASP A 574 -0.98 14.18 -34.41
N GLY A 575 -1.95 14.86 -33.82
CA GLY A 575 -2.85 14.27 -32.83
C GLY A 575 -3.96 13.48 -33.51
N PHE A 576 -4.28 12.29 -32.98
CA PHE A 576 -5.44 11.51 -33.43
C PHE A 576 -6.42 11.30 -32.28
N ILE A 577 -7.69 11.12 -32.61
CA ILE A 577 -8.75 10.78 -31.67
C ILE A 577 -9.35 9.42 -32.05
N LYS A 578 -9.55 8.53 -31.08
CA LYS A 578 -10.07 7.19 -31.32
C LYS A 578 -11.60 7.16 -31.24
N PHE A 579 -12.23 6.62 -32.27
CA PHE A 579 -13.65 6.30 -32.32
C PHE A 579 -13.82 4.78 -32.29
N ALA A 580 -14.77 4.26 -31.51
CA ALA A 580 -15.09 2.83 -31.47
C ALA A 580 -16.59 2.63 -31.71
N LEU A 581 -16.92 2.30 -32.96
CA LEU A 581 -18.27 1.98 -33.43
C LEU A 581 -18.22 0.52 -33.93
N GLY A 582 -18.61 -0.46 -33.10
CA GLY A 582 -18.67 -1.88 -33.48
C GLY A 582 -20.03 -2.30 -34.08
N GLU A 583 -20.05 -3.37 -34.90
CA GLU A 583 -21.15 -3.82 -35.79
C GLU A 583 -22.22 -4.75 -35.14
N ASN A 584 -23.48 -4.67 -35.63
CA ASN A 584 -24.63 -5.53 -35.32
C ASN A 584 -25.26 -6.09 -36.62
N ILE A 585 -26.04 -7.20 -36.55
CA ILE A 585 -26.88 -7.69 -37.67
C ILE A 585 -27.72 -6.54 -38.20
N THR A 586 -27.52 -6.18 -39.47
CA THR A 586 -28.12 -4.97 -40.03
C THR A 586 -29.52 -5.19 -40.61
N ASN A 587 -29.89 -6.41 -41.04
CA ASN A 587 -31.23 -6.74 -41.56
C ASN A 587 -31.54 -8.27 -41.61
N VAL A 588 -32.82 -8.65 -41.46
CA VAL A 588 -33.38 -10.01 -41.71
C VAL A 588 -34.65 -9.91 -42.56
N GLY A 589 -34.78 -10.66 -43.66
CA GLY A 589 -35.90 -10.53 -44.60
C GLY A 589 -35.71 -11.33 -45.89
N THR A 590 -36.78 -11.44 -46.70
CA THR A 590 -36.85 -12.28 -47.90
C THR A 590 -36.25 -11.64 -49.17
N ASN A 591 -35.90 -10.34 -49.12
CA ASN A 591 -35.36 -9.56 -50.24
C ASN A 591 -34.26 -8.59 -49.77
N ILE A 592 -33.30 -9.09 -48.99
CA ILE A 592 -32.16 -8.28 -48.56
C ILE A 592 -31.11 -8.24 -49.68
N SER A 593 -30.70 -7.04 -50.06
CA SER A 593 -29.54 -6.86 -50.93
C SER A 593 -28.26 -6.99 -50.10
N ALA A 594 -27.35 -7.87 -50.53
CA ALA A 594 -26.04 -7.98 -49.90
C ALA A 594 -25.29 -6.64 -49.99
N ALA A 595 -24.67 -6.21 -48.90
CA ALA A 595 -23.84 -5.01 -48.90
C ALA A 595 -22.64 -5.19 -49.84
N SER A 596 -22.14 -4.10 -50.42
CA SER A 596 -20.96 -4.14 -51.29
C SER A 596 -19.77 -4.74 -50.56
N GLY A 597 -19.18 -5.80 -51.12
CA GLY A 597 -18.06 -6.54 -50.50
C GLY A 597 -18.47 -7.65 -49.53
N ALA A 598 -19.77 -7.87 -49.31
CA ALA A 598 -20.24 -8.99 -48.49
C ALA A 598 -19.99 -10.33 -49.18
N THR A 599 -19.50 -11.30 -48.41
CA THR A 599 -19.43 -12.70 -48.86
C THR A 599 -20.85 -13.27 -48.94
N VAL A 600 -21.29 -13.63 -50.15
CA VAL A 600 -22.60 -14.26 -50.38
C VAL A 600 -22.46 -15.77 -50.38
N ILE A 601 -23.18 -16.45 -49.50
CA ILE A 601 -23.25 -17.91 -49.43
C ILE A 601 -24.60 -18.36 -50.01
N ASP A 602 -24.60 -19.02 -51.18
CA ASP A 602 -25.81 -19.62 -51.75
C ASP A 602 -26.15 -20.93 -51.03
N ALA A 603 -27.20 -20.89 -50.21
CA ALA A 603 -27.73 -22.04 -49.47
C ALA A 603 -28.93 -22.71 -50.16
N LYS A 604 -29.14 -22.53 -51.47
CA LYS A 604 -30.28 -23.11 -52.20
C LYS A 604 -30.36 -24.63 -52.02
N GLY A 605 -31.55 -25.11 -51.65
CA GLY A 605 -31.80 -26.53 -51.36
C GLY A 605 -31.11 -27.04 -50.08
N LYS A 606 -30.52 -26.16 -49.28
CA LYS A 606 -30.05 -26.43 -47.92
C LYS A 606 -31.01 -25.81 -46.92
N HIS A 607 -30.92 -26.27 -45.68
CA HIS A 607 -31.69 -25.71 -44.58
C HIS A 607 -30.72 -24.99 -43.64
N VAL A 608 -31.03 -23.72 -43.35
CA VAL A 608 -30.34 -22.96 -42.30
C VAL A 608 -31.14 -23.14 -41.02
N TYR A 609 -30.50 -23.70 -40.00
CA TYR A 609 -31.07 -23.85 -38.67
C TYR A 609 -30.29 -22.98 -37.68
N PRO A 610 -30.96 -22.38 -36.68
CA PRO A 610 -30.26 -21.81 -35.54
C PRO A 610 -29.36 -22.89 -34.88
N GLY A 611 -28.19 -22.47 -34.41
CA GLY A 611 -27.32 -23.36 -33.64
C GLY A 611 -28.05 -23.92 -32.41
N LEU A 612 -27.82 -25.19 -32.11
CA LEU A 612 -28.39 -25.83 -30.93
C LEU A 612 -27.73 -25.28 -29.67
N ILE A 613 -28.53 -25.21 -28.60
CA ILE A 613 -28.10 -24.76 -27.29
C ILE A 613 -28.15 -25.96 -26.36
N LEU A 614 -27.04 -26.28 -25.72
CA LEU A 614 -26.98 -27.30 -24.68
C LEU A 614 -27.32 -26.62 -23.34
N PRO A 615 -28.51 -26.83 -22.74
CA PRO A 615 -29.01 -25.94 -21.69
C PRO A 615 -28.35 -26.16 -20.32
N SER A 616 -27.79 -27.35 -20.06
CA SER A 616 -27.05 -27.67 -18.83
C SER A 616 -26.07 -28.81 -19.10
N CYS A 617 -24.78 -28.59 -18.80
CA CYS A 617 -23.72 -29.58 -18.96
C CYS A 617 -22.50 -29.21 -18.10
N ASP A 618 -21.57 -30.14 -17.90
CA ASP A 618 -20.27 -29.92 -17.24
C ASP A 618 -19.13 -29.63 -18.24
N LEU A 619 -19.46 -29.24 -19.48
CA LEU A 619 -18.51 -28.97 -20.54
C LEU A 619 -17.48 -27.92 -20.13
N GLY A 620 -16.19 -28.22 -20.33
CA GLY A 620 -15.08 -27.33 -19.97
C GLY A 620 -14.79 -27.23 -18.47
N LEU A 621 -15.60 -27.84 -17.60
CA LEU A 621 -15.26 -28.04 -16.17
C LEU A 621 -14.56 -29.38 -15.92
N LYS A 622 -14.67 -30.29 -16.89
CA LYS A 622 -14.09 -31.63 -16.86
C LYS A 622 -13.60 -32.05 -18.24
N GLU A 623 -12.34 -32.42 -18.32
CA GLU A 623 -11.78 -33.02 -19.53
C GLU A 623 -11.94 -34.54 -19.55
N ILE A 624 -12.02 -35.13 -20.75
CA ILE A 624 -12.05 -36.58 -20.92
C ILE A 624 -10.66 -37.15 -20.57
N GLY A 625 -10.50 -37.51 -19.30
CA GLY A 625 -9.31 -38.13 -18.73
C GLY A 625 -9.57 -38.50 -17.28
N ALA A 626 -10.24 -39.63 -17.05
CA ALA A 626 -10.52 -40.12 -15.71
C ALA A 626 -9.21 -40.41 -14.94
N GLY A 627 -8.87 -39.60 -13.94
CA GLY A 627 -7.89 -40.00 -12.91
C GLY A 627 -7.10 -38.91 -12.20
N VAL A 628 -6.98 -37.69 -12.72
CA VAL A 628 -6.18 -36.64 -12.08
C VAL A 628 -7.08 -35.68 -11.30
N ARG A 629 -6.94 -35.64 -9.97
CA ARG A 629 -7.77 -34.82 -9.07
C ARG A 629 -7.69 -33.31 -9.37
N ALA A 630 -6.64 -32.88 -10.07
CA ALA A 630 -6.37 -31.48 -10.45
C ALA A 630 -6.99 -31.05 -11.79
N SER A 631 -7.75 -31.91 -12.48
CA SER A 631 -8.42 -31.60 -13.74
C SER A 631 -9.94 -31.82 -13.66
N ASN A 632 -10.50 -31.75 -12.45
CA ASN A 632 -11.90 -32.05 -12.15
C ASN A 632 -12.48 -30.95 -11.27
N ASP A 633 -12.85 -29.84 -11.90
CA ASP A 633 -13.36 -28.64 -11.23
C ASP A 633 -14.90 -28.65 -11.16
N VAL A 634 -15.51 -29.83 -11.29
CA VAL A 634 -16.96 -30.02 -11.33
C VAL A 634 -17.59 -29.98 -9.94
N SER A 635 -16.86 -30.32 -8.87
CA SER A 635 -17.43 -30.47 -7.52
C SER A 635 -16.61 -29.74 -6.46
N GLU A 636 -17.27 -28.81 -5.77
CA GLU A 636 -16.69 -28.01 -4.68
C GLU A 636 -16.98 -28.60 -3.29
N LEU A 637 -16.11 -28.30 -2.31
CA LEU A 637 -16.23 -28.80 -0.93
C LEU A 637 -17.22 -27.95 -0.13
N GLY A 638 -18.37 -28.54 0.21
CA GLY A 638 -19.41 -27.92 1.04
C GLY A 638 -20.82 -28.14 0.50
N ASP A 639 -21.83 -27.98 1.36
CA ASP A 639 -23.24 -28.22 0.97
C ASP A 639 -23.92 -26.96 0.39
N PHE A 640 -23.38 -25.76 0.62
CA PHE A 640 -23.97 -24.50 0.16
C PHE A 640 -22.90 -23.64 -0.52
N ASN A 641 -22.75 -23.83 -1.83
CA ASN A 641 -21.70 -23.24 -2.66
C ASN A 641 -22.29 -22.21 -3.64
N SER A 642 -23.29 -21.44 -3.21
CA SER A 642 -23.94 -20.42 -4.05
C SER A 642 -22.97 -19.40 -4.65
N ASN A 643 -21.83 -19.17 -4.01
CA ASN A 643 -20.77 -18.27 -4.44
C ASN A 643 -19.88 -18.82 -5.59
N ILE A 644 -19.99 -20.10 -5.93
CA ILE A 644 -19.23 -20.72 -7.01
C ILE A 644 -19.82 -20.31 -8.37
N ARG A 645 -18.96 -20.05 -9.34
CA ARG A 645 -19.33 -19.62 -10.70
C ARG A 645 -18.66 -20.55 -11.69
N SER A 646 -19.42 -21.26 -12.52
CA SER A 646 -18.82 -22.19 -13.48
C SER A 646 -17.93 -21.50 -14.50
N ILE A 647 -18.22 -20.24 -14.84
CA ILE A 647 -17.46 -19.51 -15.86
C ILE A 647 -15.99 -19.33 -15.48
N THR A 648 -15.68 -19.20 -14.20
CA THR A 648 -14.28 -19.01 -13.74
C THR A 648 -13.44 -20.28 -13.88
N ALA A 649 -14.08 -21.43 -14.03
CA ALA A 649 -13.44 -22.73 -14.22
C ALA A 649 -13.65 -23.28 -15.64
N TYR A 650 -14.24 -22.49 -16.56
CA TYR A 650 -14.52 -22.95 -17.91
C TYR A 650 -13.25 -22.97 -18.78
N ASN A 651 -12.87 -24.16 -19.22
CA ASN A 651 -11.76 -24.37 -20.15
C ASN A 651 -12.21 -24.25 -21.61
N THR A 652 -11.81 -23.17 -22.29
CA THR A 652 -12.08 -22.95 -23.73
C THR A 652 -11.30 -23.90 -24.64
N ASP A 653 -10.23 -24.52 -24.16
CA ASP A 653 -9.39 -25.45 -24.94
C ASP A 653 -9.90 -26.90 -24.88
N SER A 654 -11.09 -27.13 -24.30
CA SER A 654 -11.65 -28.48 -24.15
C SER A 654 -11.81 -29.18 -25.50
N ARG A 655 -11.23 -30.39 -25.64
CA ARG A 655 -11.33 -31.18 -26.89
C ARG A 655 -12.76 -31.57 -27.24
N VAL A 656 -13.66 -31.55 -26.25
CA VAL A 656 -15.09 -31.87 -26.42
C VAL A 656 -15.82 -30.76 -27.18
N ILE A 657 -15.34 -29.50 -27.10
CA ILE A 657 -15.96 -28.34 -27.77
C ILE A 657 -16.00 -28.55 -29.29
N ALA A 658 -14.89 -28.99 -29.89
CA ALA A 658 -14.81 -29.27 -31.32
C ALA A 658 -15.80 -30.36 -31.78
N VAL A 659 -16.03 -31.37 -30.92
CA VAL A 659 -16.99 -32.46 -31.18
C VAL A 659 -18.44 -31.99 -31.06
N LEU A 660 -18.76 -31.12 -30.10
CA LEU A 660 -20.12 -30.59 -29.96
C LEU A 660 -20.47 -29.61 -31.09
N ARG A 661 -19.50 -28.80 -31.54
CA ARG A 661 -19.68 -27.89 -32.69
C ARG A 661 -19.98 -28.63 -33.98
N SER A 662 -19.33 -29.77 -34.23
CA SER A 662 -19.63 -30.58 -35.44
C SER A 662 -21.03 -31.21 -35.42
N ASN A 663 -21.65 -31.32 -34.24
CA ASN A 663 -23.04 -31.72 -34.06
C ASN A 663 -24.03 -30.54 -34.06
N GLY A 664 -23.57 -29.32 -34.35
CA GLY A 664 -24.41 -28.12 -34.47
C GLY A 664 -24.74 -27.43 -33.15
N ILE A 665 -24.10 -27.80 -32.03
CA ILE A 665 -24.23 -27.10 -30.75
C ILE A 665 -23.25 -25.91 -30.74
N LEU A 666 -23.76 -24.70 -30.56
CA LEU A 666 -22.96 -23.47 -30.63
C LEU A 666 -22.93 -22.67 -29.32
N LEU A 667 -23.91 -22.92 -28.43
CA LEU A 667 -23.95 -22.37 -27.08
C LEU A 667 -24.12 -23.49 -26.04
N ALA A 668 -23.52 -23.33 -24.86
CA ALA A 668 -23.67 -24.27 -23.76
C ALA A 668 -23.90 -23.56 -22.42
N GLY A 669 -24.87 -24.04 -21.64
CA GLY A 669 -25.05 -23.70 -20.23
C GLY A 669 -24.14 -24.59 -19.39
N VAL A 670 -23.00 -24.04 -18.98
CA VAL A 670 -22.00 -24.75 -18.17
C VAL A 670 -22.42 -24.67 -16.71
N THR A 671 -22.67 -25.81 -16.09
CA THR A 671 -23.31 -25.96 -14.78
C THR A 671 -22.35 -26.67 -13.81
N PRO A 672 -22.05 -26.06 -12.64
CA PRO A 672 -21.27 -26.72 -11.61
C PRO A 672 -22.11 -27.80 -10.89
N GLU A 673 -21.48 -28.83 -10.33
CA GLU A 673 -22.14 -29.89 -9.57
C GLU A 673 -21.66 -30.00 -8.11
N GLY A 674 -22.34 -30.84 -7.31
CA GLY A 674 -22.01 -31.06 -5.90
C GLY A 674 -22.79 -30.18 -4.92
N GLY A 675 -22.82 -30.56 -3.64
CA GLY A 675 -23.58 -29.87 -2.59
C GLY A 675 -25.11 -29.88 -2.79
N LEU A 676 -25.83 -29.19 -1.89
CA LEU A 676 -27.26 -28.89 -1.99
C LEU A 676 -27.52 -27.65 -2.85
N ILE A 677 -26.64 -26.65 -2.79
CA ILE A 677 -26.55 -25.56 -3.77
C ILE A 677 -25.16 -25.63 -4.43
N SER A 678 -25.13 -25.91 -5.74
CA SER A 678 -23.90 -26.21 -6.49
C SER A 678 -23.16 -24.96 -7.01
N GLY A 679 -23.83 -23.81 -7.01
CA GLY A 679 -23.29 -22.56 -7.54
C GLY A 679 -24.05 -22.08 -8.78
N SER A 680 -23.46 -21.12 -9.47
CA SER A 680 -24.04 -20.47 -10.63
C SER A 680 -23.48 -21.03 -11.94
N SER A 681 -24.39 -21.31 -12.87
CA SER A 681 -24.08 -21.66 -14.26
C SER A 681 -23.91 -20.42 -15.12
N SER A 682 -23.20 -20.55 -16.24
CA SER A 682 -23.04 -19.51 -17.24
C SER A 682 -23.25 -20.06 -18.64
N VAL A 683 -23.79 -19.24 -19.53
CA VAL A 683 -23.95 -19.58 -20.94
C VAL A 683 -22.69 -19.15 -21.67
N VAL A 684 -22.08 -20.06 -22.42
CA VAL A 684 -20.87 -19.81 -23.20
C VAL A 684 -21.11 -20.05 -24.68
N GLN A 685 -20.44 -19.28 -25.53
CA GLN A 685 -20.23 -19.60 -26.94
C GLN A 685 -19.03 -20.53 -27.10
N LEU A 686 -19.15 -21.47 -28.04
CA LEU A 686 -18.19 -22.54 -28.23
C LEU A 686 -17.03 -22.17 -29.18
N ASP A 687 -16.98 -20.92 -29.63
CA ASP A 687 -15.89 -20.37 -30.43
C ASP A 687 -15.36 -19.11 -29.76
N ALA A 688 -14.32 -19.27 -28.94
CA ALA A 688 -13.78 -18.20 -28.13
C ALA A 688 -12.34 -18.50 -27.72
N TRP A 689 -11.55 -17.45 -27.47
CA TRP A 689 -10.14 -17.56 -27.10
C TRP A 689 -9.90 -17.71 -25.60
N ASN A 690 -10.82 -17.22 -24.76
CA ASN A 690 -10.78 -17.33 -23.31
C ASN A 690 -12.21 -17.37 -22.74
N TRP A 691 -12.36 -17.61 -21.44
CA TRP A 691 -13.69 -17.75 -20.83
C TRP A 691 -14.48 -16.45 -20.85
N GLU A 692 -13.83 -15.28 -20.84
CA GLU A 692 -14.48 -13.97 -20.93
C GLU A 692 -15.10 -13.75 -22.32
N ASP A 693 -14.35 -14.10 -23.37
CA ASP A 693 -14.80 -14.11 -24.77
C ASP A 693 -15.85 -15.19 -25.01
N ALA A 694 -15.74 -16.32 -24.30
CA ALA A 694 -16.74 -17.37 -24.35
C ALA A 694 -18.03 -16.94 -23.64
N ALA A 695 -17.99 -16.04 -22.66
CA ALA A 695 -19.13 -15.73 -21.80
C ALA A 695 -20.25 -14.99 -22.54
N TYR A 696 -21.22 -15.74 -23.04
CA TYR A 696 -22.45 -15.20 -23.63
C TYR A 696 -23.38 -14.61 -22.55
N LYS A 697 -23.47 -15.28 -21.39
CA LYS A 697 -24.17 -14.77 -20.20
C LYS A 697 -23.61 -15.38 -18.93
N MET A 698 -22.95 -14.59 -18.11
CA MET A 698 -22.44 -15.04 -16.81
C MET A 698 -23.55 -15.18 -15.77
N ASP A 699 -23.38 -16.15 -14.87
CA ASP A 699 -24.19 -16.39 -13.67
C ASP A 699 -25.70 -16.50 -13.95
N ALA A 700 -26.04 -17.09 -15.09
CA ALA A 700 -27.37 -17.16 -15.65
C ALA A 700 -28.40 -17.83 -14.72
N ALA A 701 -28.01 -18.87 -13.97
CA ALA A 701 -28.88 -19.57 -13.03
C ALA A 701 -28.10 -20.16 -11.85
N ILE A 702 -28.75 -20.22 -10.67
CA ILE A 702 -28.25 -20.95 -9.48
C ILE A 702 -28.85 -22.35 -9.46
N HIS A 703 -28.03 -23.36 -9.21
CA HIS A 703 -28.44 -24.76 -9.23
C HIS A 703 -28.63 -25.32 -7.82
N LEU A 704 -29.83 -25.84 -7.56
CA LEU A 704 -30.23 -26.47 -6.30
C LEU A 704 -30.48 -27.97 -6.54
N ARG A 705 -29.91 -28.83 -5.71
CA ARG A 705 -30.10 -30.28 -5.76
C ARG A 705 -30.86 -30.75 -4.53
N MET A 706 -32.06 -31.30 -4.74
CA MET A 706 -32.89 -31.82 -3.65
C MET A 706 -32.36 -33.16 -3.13
N PRO A 707 -32.32 -33.36 -1.79
CA PRO A 707 -31.87 -34.63 -1.21
C PRO A 707 -32.87 -35.75 -1.54
N SER A 708 -32.35 -36.93 -1.85
CA SER A 708 -33.17 -38.13 -2.05
C SER A 708 -33.65 -38.67 -0.70
N PHE A 709 -34.95 -38.93 -0.58
CA PHE A 709 -35.55 -39.58 0.60
C PHE A 709 -35.39 -41.11 0.60
N ILE A 710 -34.74 -41.66 -0.43
CA ILE A 710 -34.55 -43.11 -0.61
C ILE A 710 -33.04 -43.41 -0.63
N ASN A 711 -32.61 -44.35 0.22
CA ASN A 711 -31.22 -44.80 0.33
C ASN A 711 -30.88 -45.76 -0.82
N ARG A 712 -30.06 -45.34 -1.79
CA ARG A 712 -29.50 -46.23 -2.82
C ARG A 712 -28.05 -46.56 -2.42
N PHE A 713 -27.84 -47.77 -1.89
CA PHE A 713 -26.53 -48.30 -1.48
C PHE A 713 -25.47 -48.22 -2.59
N GLY A 714 -24.23 -47.84 -2.19
CA GLY A 714 -23.14 -47.39 -3.07
C GLY A 714 -22.24 -48.45 -3.73
N ARG A 715 -21.24 -47.99 -4.50
CA ARG A 715 -20.14 -48.83 -5.00
C ARG A 715 -18.86 -48.03 -5.28
N ARG A 716 -17.72 -48.59 -4.81
CA ARG A 716 -16.28 -48.26 -4.97
C ARG A 716 -15.73 -47.20 -4.00
N GLY A 717 -14.82 -47.49 -3.05
CA GLY A 717 -13.84 -48.58 -2.83
C GLY A 717 -12.42 -47.95 -2.76
N GLY A 718 -11.45 -48.31 -1.92
CA GLY A 718 -11.29 -49.32 -0.87
C GLY A 718 -9.80 -49.42 -0.44
N GLY A 719 -9.54 -50.05 0.73
CA GLY A 719 -8.24 -50.63 1.16
C GLY A 719 -7.23 -49.66 1.81
N GLY A 720 -6.60 -49.89 2.97
CA GLY A 720 -6.47 -51.02 3.90
C GLY A 720 -5.48 -50.65 5.06
N PRO A 721 -5.33 -51.47 6.11
CA PRO A 721 -4.86 -51.11 7.48
C PRO A 721 -3.51 -51.79 7.85
N PRO A 722 -3.09 -52.01 9.13
CA PRO A 722 -3.19 -51.28 10.42
C PRO A 722 -1.81 -51.10 11.13
N GLY A 723 -1.58 -50.00 11.86
CA GLY A 723 -0.55 -50.01 12.91
C GLY A 723 0.02 -48.65 13.29
N GLY A 724 -0.47 -48.07 14.39
CA GLY A 724 0.16 -46.88 15.00
C GLY A 724 -0.70 -46.01 15.92
N PHE A 725 -1.48 -46.61 16.84
CA PHE A 725 -1.78 -46.16 18.23
C PHE A 725 -2.26 -44.71 18.56
N PRO A 726 -2.94 -44.49 19.71
CA PRO A 726 -4.27 -43.90 19.72
C PRO A 726 -4.37 -42.58 20.51
N GLY A 727 -5.19 -41.65 20.00
CA GLY A 727 -5.68 -40.51 20.76
C GLY A 727 -6.57 -39.59 19.92
N GLY A 728 -7.87 -39.54 20.21
CA GLY A 728 -8.74 -38.43 19.79
C GLY A 728 -10.15 -38.75 19.26
N PHE A 729 -11.10 -38.91 20.18
CA PHE A 729 -12.53 -38.53 20.12
C PHE A 729 -13.47 -39.01 18.98
N GLY A 730 -14.35 -39.97 19.35
CA GLY A 730 -15.83 -39.81 19.29
C GLY A 730 -16.56 -39.95 17.94
N GLY A 731 -17.02 -41.17 17.62
CA GLY A 731 -18.04 -41.42 16.58
C GLY A 731 -19.46 -41.53 17.14
N ALA A 732 -20.46 -41.01 16.43
CA ALA A 732 -21.89 -41.16 16.73
C ALA A 732 -22.64 -41.93 15.63
N ALA A 733 -23.71 -42.62 16.05
CA ALA A 733 -24.52 -43.58 15.30
C ALA A 733 -25.21 -43.04 14.03
N GLY A 734 -25.45 -43.92 13.06
CA GLY A 734 -26.04 -43.61 11.75
C GLY A 734 -27.51 -43.16 11.82
N ALA A 735 -27.82 -42.03 11.18
CA ALA A 735 -29.15 -41.42 11.14
C ALA A 735 -30.08 -42.08 10.12
N ASP A 736 -31.39 -42.11 10.42
CA ASP A 736 -32.49 -42.49 9.51
C ASP A 736 -32.42 -41.67 8.20
N PRO A 737 -32.33 -42.30 7.00
CA PRO A 737 -32.20 -41.59 5.73
C PRO A 737 -33.33 -40.60 5.43
N ALA A 738 -34.57 -40.92 5.84
CA ALA A 738 -35.71 -40.03 5.62
C ALA A 738 -35.61 -38.80 6.52
N ARG A 739 -35.23 -39.01 7.79
CA ARG A 739 -34.97 -37.93 8.75
C ARG A 739 -33.78 -37.07 8.31
N ALA A 740 -32.69 -37.68 7.85
CA ALA A 740 -31.54 -36.95 7.32
C ALA A 740 -31.86 -36.14 6.05
N ALA A 741 -32.74 -36.64 5.18
CA ALA A 741 -33.22 -35.88 4.03
C ALA A 741 -34.12 -34.71 4.45
N LEU A 742 -34.99 -34.90 5.45
CA LEU A 742 -35.79 -33.81 6.03
C LEU A 742 -34.92 -32.74 6.69
N ASP A 743 -33.90 -33.14 7.44
CA ASP A 743 -32.95 -32.22 8.07
C ASP A 743 -32.18 -31.40 7.02
N ARG A 744 -31.81 -32.01 5.87
CA ARG A 744 -31.21 -31.30 4.73
C ARG A 744 -32.18 -30.35 4.02
N VAL A 745 -33.47 -30.69 3.96
CA VAL A 745 -34.48 -29.75 3.42
C VAL A 745 -34.67 -28.57 4.37
N GLU A 746 -34.68 -28.80 5.68
CA GLU A 746 -34.75 -27.72 6.65
C GLU A 746 -33.50 -26.84 6.64
N SER A 747 -32.31 -27.39 6.42
CA SER A 747 -31.10 -26.57 6.26
C SER A 747 -31.16 -25.68 5.01
N ILE A 748 -31.72 -26.14 3.90
CA ILE A 748 -31.97 -25.30 2.71
C ILE A 748 -32.95 -24.16 3.03
N LYS A 749 -34.05 -24.46 3.76
CA LYS A 749 -35.02 -23.44 4.17
C LYS A 749 -34.43 -22.44 5.17
N ALA A 750 -33.56 -22.90 6.07
CA ALA A 750 -32.84 -22.03 6.99
C ALA A 750 -31.91 -21.10 6.20
N PHE A 751 -31.10 -21.64 5.29
CA PHE A 751 -30.22 -20.87 4.41
C PHE A 751 -30.97 -19.76 3.65
N PHE A 752 -32.12 -20.05 3.03
CA PHE A 752 -32.88 -19.01 2.33
C PHE A 752 -33.58 -18.02 3.26
N ARG A 753 -34.00 -18.43 4.47
CA ARG A 753 -34.56 -17.51 5.47
C ARG A 753 -33.49 -16.56 5.99
N GLU A 754 -32.31 -17.07 6.29
CA GLU A 754 -31.16 -16.28 6.72
C GLU A 754 -30.68 -15.37 5.60
N ALA A 755 -30.57 -15.87 4.36
CA ALA A 755 -30.24 -15.05 3.20
C ALA A 755 -31.28 -13.95 2.95
N LYS A 756 -32.58 -14.22 3.14
CA LYS A 756 -33.63 -13.21 3.00
C LYS A 756 -33.56 -12.18 4.12
N GLY A 757 -33.36 -12.60 5.37
CA GLY A 757 -33.19 -11.71 6.51
C GLY A 757 -31.97 -10.81 6.34
N TYR A 758 -30.86 -11.40 5.90
CA TYR A 758 -29.67 -10.69 5.47
C TYR A 758 -30.03 -9.69 4.35
N LEU A 759 -30.51 -10.11 3.19
CA LEU A 759 -30.81 -9.19 2.07
C LEU A 759 -31.88 -8.09 2.35
N GLN A 760 -32.62 -8.17 3.46
CA GLN A 760 -33.56 -7.14 3.92
C GLN A 760 -32.89 -6.04 4.77
N GLU A 761 -31.70 -6.31 5.32
CA GLU A 761 -30.92 -5.29 6.01
C GLU A 761 -30.31 -4.33 4.98
N THR A 762 -30.40 -3.03 5.26
CA THR A 762 -29.90 -1.99 4.36
C THR A 762 -28.37 -1.88 4.35
N ALA A 763 -27.70 -2.48 5.34
CA ALA A 763 -26.24 -2.53 5.46
C ALA A 763 -25.81 -3.74 6.29
N HIS A 764 -24.70 -4.36 5.90
CA HIS A 764 -24.12 -5.53 6.56
C HIS A 764 -22.75 -5.23 7.10
N THR A 765 -22.45 -5.71 8.30
CA THR A 765 -21.12 -5.53 8.92
C THR A 765 -20.05 -6.36 8.22
N ASN A 766 -20.41 -7.51 7.63
CA ASN A 766 -19.54 -8.35 6.80
C ASN A 766 -20.34 -8.94 5.63
N THR A 767 -19.78 -8.91 4.43
CA THR A 767 -20.44 -9.45 3.24
C THR A 767 -20.43 -10.98 3.24
N ASN A 768 -21.59 -11.60 3.43
CA ASN A 768 -21.72 -13.04 3.27
C ASN A 768 -21.89 -13.39 1.78
N LEU A 769 -20.80 -13.78 1.13
CA LEU A 769 -20.75 -14.11 -0.30
C LEU A 769 -21.75 -15.20 -0.72
N LYS A 770 -22.10 -16.12 0.18
CA LYS A 770 -23.09 -17.17 -0.10
C LYS A 770 -24.52 -16.61 -0.17
N PHE A 771 -24.85 -15.64 0.68
CA PHE A 771 -26.16 -14.99 0.70
C PHE A 771 -26.29 -13.91 -0.39
N GLU A 772 -25.21 -13.17 -0.67
CA GLU A 772 -25.17 -12.22 -1.80
C GLU A 772 -25.31 -12.93 -3.15
N ALA A 773 -24.72 -14.12 -3.34
CA ALA A 773 -24.80 -14.83 -4.62
C ALA A 773 -26.21 -15.31 -5.01
N VAL A 774 -27.16 -15.33 -4.06
CA VAL A 774 -28.58 -15.65 -4.31
C VAL A 774 -29.50 -14.41 -4.39
N LYS A 775 -28.94 -13.20 -4.30
CA LYS A 775 -29.64 -11.91 -4.38
C LYS A 775 -30.27 -11.69 -5.75
N GLY A 776 -31.55 -11.33 -5.77
CA GLY A 776 -32.34 -11.16 -7.00
C GLY A 776 -32.69 -12.46 -7.75
N LYS A 777 -32.10 -13.60 -7.35
CA LYS A 777 -32.35 -14.93 -7.93
C LYS A 777 -33.37 -15.75 -7.12
N THR A 778 -33.83 -15.21 -6.00
CA THR A 778 -34.75 -15.80 -5.04
C THR A 778 -36.11 -15.08 -5.05
N ASN A 779 -36.79 -15.06 -6.19
CA ASN A 779 -38.22 -14.71 -6.21
C ASN A 779 -39.04 -15.88 -5.64
N VAL A 780 -39.07 -15.99 -4.31
CA VAL A 780 -39.81 -17.03 -3.59
C VAL A 780 -41.31 -16.98 -3.93
N ASP A 781 -41.84 -15.83 -4.35
CA ASP A 781 -43.25 -15.67 -4.76
C ASP A 781 -43.60 -16.25 -6.15
N ARG A 782 -42.60 -16.66 -6.95
CA ARG A 782 -42.82 -17.39 -8.22
C ARG A 782 -42.52 -18.89 -8.14
N TYR A 783 -42.09 -19.41 -7.00
CA TYR A 783 -42.08 -20.85 -6.75
C TYR A 783 -43.52 -21.33 -6.49
N ARG A 784 -44.35 -21.32 -7.54
CA ARG A 784 -45.39 -22.35 -7.65
C ARG A 784 -44.64 -23.66 -7.70
N LEU A 785 -44.50 -24.31 -6.55
CA LEU A 785 -44.17 -25.72 -6.44
C LEU A 785 -44.96 -26.44 -7.53
N CYS A 786 -44.25 -26.87 -8.57
CA CYS A 786 -44.82 -27.68 -9.63
C CYS A 786 -45.14 -29.05 -9.01
N LYS A 787 -46.27 -29.10 -8.29
CA LYS A 787 -47.07 -30.31 -8.15
C LYS A 787 -47.44 -30.72 -9.56
N ARG A 788 -46.94 -31.87 -10.01
CA ARG A 788 -47.09 -32.54 -11.33
C ARG A 788 -45.79 -32.44 -12.14
N VAL A 789 -45.13 -33.50 -12.58
CA VAL A 789 -45.54 -34.88 -12.81
C VAL A 789 -44.27 -35.74 -12.79
N TRP A 790 -44.32 -36.80 -12.02
CA TRP A 790 -43.61 -38.05 -12.29
C TRP A 790 -44.24 -38.65 -13.54
N PHE A 791 -43.50 -38.73 -14.65
CA PHE A 791 -43.54 -39.82 -15.63
C PHE A 791 -42.21 -39.86 -16.38
#